data_AF-A0A6S6QZY7-F1
#
_entry.id   AF-A0A6S6QZY7-F1
#
_cell.length_a   1.000
_cell.length_b   1.000
_cell.length_c   1.000
_cell.angle_alpha   90.00
_cell.angle_beta   90.00
_cell.angle_gamma   90.00
#
_symmetry.space_group_name_H-M   'P 1'
#
loop_
_entity.id
_entity.type
_entity.pdbx_description
1 polymer ?
#
loop_
_entity_poly.entity_id
_entity_poly.type
_entity_poly.pdbx_seq_one_letter_code
_entity_poly.pdbx_strand_id
1 'polypeptide(L)'
;MKEIYRIKVSSQSDAGSIIQGKNYRITVLTDRLLRMEYNGEGEFVDMPSQTVWFRKFPVVSYEMVEDKNIIRIRTKNLQLEYKKDESFSAESLQIKMLAKNHMVLDCWHYGDSIHTLKGTVRTLDEVNGSTHLSEGVISQQGFALLEDSKSYLIHEKGELQPRPKSHVDCYFFGYGHSYQECIRDFYRLTGLPPLLPRYALGNWWSRYHRYTDREYKQLVTTFEEKKIPVSVVVIDMDWHITEVEKEYVSGWTGYTWNRKLFPVPEEFLSWLHGRNLKITLNVHPAQGVRPYEECYEEIAKSLGYDVAEKETVVFDAASPEFIEAYLKYLHHPREAEGVDFWWIDWQQGEATKLPGLDPLWVLNHYHYLDNYKDKVRPMILSRYSDIGSHRYPIGFSGDSVISWESLEFQPYFTATASNVGYCWWSHDIGGHMMGSYSEELQIRWLQFGVFSPILRLHSSASPFNHKEPWNYTIETETIISQYMRLRHRLIPYLYSMNYRIHTKGIPLIRPMYYLYAEEKEAYHCPNEYFFGSEFLVHPVTSPINEEARVAKVNFWFPEDIYIDYFTGLIYQGKRRMNLYRDKKNIPVLMKAGAIVPLAVAGDNMNDSSNPKTLELCIAAGADGEFALYEDDGLTMNYEQGCFAITRMRLDYRKAGELMIEKPEGDMTVIPPDRTYQVRMKGFQDPGKILMIRGKEQQELKYQYNSLQNEILTQTLLSGQESIRIKFLSGMQLAQNSVKEFCFQILDRAEIDFYKKDLIYDWIQKDTVESVLSSIQTLPVPAELFGAISEVLLAQNGKDTYKNE
;
A
#
# COMPACT_ATOMS: atom_id res chain seq x y z
N MET A 1 9.49 -6.38 31.87
CA MET A 1 8.57 -5.82 30.87
C MET A 1 7.24 -5.36 31.48
N LYS A 2 6.86 -4.10 31.24
CA LYS A 2 5.53 -3.51 31.56
C LYS A 2 4.40 -4.24 30.84
N GLU A 3 3.18 -4.10 31.36
CA GLU A 3 1.98 -4.75 30.81
C GLU A 3 1.66 -4.36 29.37
N ILE A 4 1.95 -3.12 28.97
CA ILE A 4 1.72 -2.62 27.60
C ILE A 4 2.54 -3.38 26.53
N TYR A 5 3.65 -4.00 26.92
CA TYR A 5 4.49 -4.77 26.01
C TYR A 5 4.04 -6.23 25.84
N ARG A 6 2.88 -6.59 26.41
CA ARG A 6 2.27 -7.91 26.24
C ARG A 6 1.40 -7.93 24.99
N ILE A 7 1.49 -9.00 24.22
CA ILE A 7 0.67 -9.20 23.03
C ILE A 7 -0.60 -10.00 23.35
N LYS A 8 -1.73 -9.58 22.77
CA LYS A 8 -2.98 -10.34 22.81
C LYS A 8 -2.97 -11.37 21.68
N VAL A 9 -2.81 -12.64 22.03
CA VAL A 9 -2.64 -13.73 21.06
C VAL A 9 -3.46 -14.97 21.41
N SER A 10 -3.61 -15.86 20.43
CA SER A 10 -4.18 -17.20 20.63
C SER A 10 -3.26 -18.24 19.98
N SER A 11 -2.16 -18.54 20.68
CA SER A 11 -1.01 -19.25 20.11
C SER A 11 -1.12 -20.78 20.16
N GLN A 12 -2.01 -21.34 20.99
CA GLN A 12 -2.27 -22.78 21.06
C GLN A 12 -3.26 -23.22 19.96
N SER A 13 -2.94 -24.31 19.29
CA SER A 13 -3.83 -24.95 18.33
C SER A 13 -4.94 -25.74 19.02
N ASP A 14 -6.05 -25.94 18.30
CA ASP A 14 -7.12 -26.81 18.76
C ASP A 14 -6.65 -28.27 18.80
N ALA A 15 -6.95 -29.00 19.87
CA ALA A 15 -6.53 -30.39 20.04
C ALA A 15 -7.05 -31.31 18.92
N GLY A 16 -8.22 -31.02 18.33
CA GLY A 16 -8.76 -31.78 17.20
C GLY A 16 -7.96 -31.66 15.91
N SER A 17 -7.10 -30.64 15.81
CA SER A 17 -6.22 -30.39 14.67
C SER A 17 -4.81 -30.96 14.85
N ILE A 18 -4.46 -31.46 16.04
CA ILE A 18 -3.09 -31.86 16.39
C ILE A 18 -2.92 -33.37 16.27
N ILE A 19 -1.83 -33.75 15.62
CA ILE A 19 -1.44 -35.13 15.37
C ILE A 19 0.00 -35.27 15.84
N GLN A 20 0.19 -35.93 16.97
CA GLN A 20 1.46 -35.92 17.68
C GLN A 20 1.97 -37.34 17.95
N GLY A 21 3.21 -37.60 17.56
CA GLY A 21 3.96 -38.78 17.95
C GLY A 21 5.02 -38.46 19.01
N LYS A 22 6.04 -39.31 19.12
CA LYS A 22 7.12 -39.12 20.10
C LYS A 22 7.99 -37.89 19.81
N ASN A 23 8.39 -37.73 18.55
CA ASN A 23 9.37 -36.72 18.10
C ASN A 23 8.84 -35.80 17.00
N TYR A 24 7.59 -35.97 16.56
CA TYR A 24 6.93 -35.12 15.57
C TYR A 24 5.57 -34.62 16.05
N ARG A 25 5.18 -33.44 15.57
CA ARG A 25 3.83 -32.90 15.72
C ARG A 25 3.41 -32.24 14.41
N ILE A 26 2.30 -32.70 13.85
CA ILE A 26 1.69 -32.15 12.65
C ILE A 26 0.35 -31.54 13.06
N THR A 27 0.12 -30.29 12.70
CA THR A 27 -1.15 -29.61 12.99
C THR A 27 -1.82 -29.21 11.68
N VAL A 28 -3.06 -29.65 11.49
CA VAL A 28 -3.90 -29.27 10.35
C VAL A 28 -4.64 -27.97 10.71
N LEU A 29 -4.10 -26.83 10.26
CA LEU A 29 -4.65 -25.51 10.58
C LEU A 29 -5.78 -25.13 9.63
N THR A 30 -5.64 -25.42 8.34
CA THR A 30 -6.70 -25.35 7.34
C THR A 30 -6.63 -26.54 6.39
N ASP A 31 -7.54 -26.63 5.43
CA ASP A 31 -7.46 -27.64 4.37
C ASP A 31 -6.29 -27.38 3.39
N ARG A 32 -5.53 -26.30 3.58
CA ARG A 32 -4.39 -25.82 2.77
C ARG A 32 -3.16 -25.42 3.59
N LEU A 33 -3.24 -25.39 4.92
CA LEU A 33 -2.15 -24.94 5.79
C LEU A 33 -1.86 -26.01 6.85
N LEU A 34 -0.62 -26.49 6.84
CA LEU A 34 -0.11 -27.46 7.82
C LEU A 34 1.04 -26.83 8.60
N ARG A 35 1.06 -27.00 9.92
CA ARG A 35 2.26 -26.78 10.75
C ARG A 35 2.94 -28.13 10.97
N MET A 36 4.25 -28.16 10.83
CA MET A 36 5.05 -29.36 10.95
C MET A 36 6.21 -29.10 11.91
N GLU A 37 6.26 -29.88 12.97
CA GLU A 37 7.29 -29.78 13.99
C GLU A 37 8.00 -31.10 14.18
N TYR A 38 9.32 -31.01 14.39
CA TYR A 38 10.16 -32.15 14.76
C TYR A 38 11.12 -31.75 15.87
N ASN A 39 11.22 -32.59 16.90
CA ASN A 39 12.18 -32.43 17.98
C ASN A 39 12.59 -33.81 18.52
N GLY A 40 13.89 -34.10 18.58
CA GLY A 40 14.39 -35.42 18.98
C GLY A 40 14.09 -35.82 20.43
N GLU A 41 13.80 -34.84 21.30
CA GLU A 41 13.47 -35.02 22.71
C GLU A 41 11.94 -35.06 22.95
N GLY A 42 11.14 -34.78 21.92
CA GLY A 42 9.68 -34.72 22.01
C GLY A 42 9.13 -33.43 22.62
N GLU A 43 9.94 -32.38 22.68
CA GLU A 43 9.55 -31.07 23.18
C GLU A 43 8.99 -30.19 22.06
N PHE A 44 7.72 -29.80 22.20
CA PHE A 44 7.03 -28.92 21.25
C PHE A 44 6.61 -27.61 21.91
N VAL A 45 6.53 -26.54 21.11
CA VAL A 45 6.34 -25.18 21.62
C VAL A 45 5.10 -24.56 21.01
N ASP A 46 4.17 -24.07 21.84
CA ASP A 46 2.98 -23.34 21.38
C ASP A 46 3.01 -21.85 21.71
N MET A 47 4.11 -21.35 22.27
CA MET A 47 4.28 -19.92 22.49
C MET A 47 4.28 -19.15 21.16
N PRO A 48 3.79 -17.90 21.14
CA PRO A 48 3.94 -17.04 19.97
C PRO A 48 5.43 -16.80 19.69
N SER A 49 5.79 -16.66 18.42
CA SER A 49 7.15 -16.30 17.99
C SER A 49 7.18 -14.87 17.43
N GLN A 50 8.36 -14.41 17.03
CA GLN A 50 8.52 -13.17 16.28
C GLN A 50 7.63 -13.10 15.04
N THR A 51 7.30 -14.24 14.43
CA THR A 51 6.58 -14.34 13.16
C THR A 51 5.13 -14.79 13.37
N VAL A 52 4.90 -15.86 14.14
CA VAL A 52 3.62 -16.57 14.25
C VAL A 52 2.98 -16.34 15.62
N TRP A 53 1.81 -15.70 15.62
CA TRP A 53 1.10 -15.29 16.85
C TRP A 53 -0.14 -16.14 17.13
N PHE A 54 -0.79 -16.65 16.08
CA PHE A 54 -2.11 -17.27 16.19
C PHE A 54 -2.11 -18.66 15.57
N ARG A 55 -2.44 -19.69 16.34
CA ARG A 55 -2.57 -21.07 15.83
C ARG A 55 -3.91 -21.72 16.15
N LYS A 56 -4.83 -20.98 16.79
CA LYS A 56 -6.20 -21.43 17.05
C LYS A 56 -7.09 -21.19 15.82
N PHE A 57 -7.16 -22.20 14.97
CA PHE A 57 -8.04 -22.24 13.80
C PHE A 57 -9.24 -23.17 14.08
N PRO A 58 -10.40 -22.97 13.44
CA PRO A 58 -11.48 -23.93 13.39
C PRO A 58 -10.96 -25.27 12.92
N VAL A 59 -11.32 -26.32 13.64
CA VAL A 59 -11.00 -27.69 13.26
C VAL A 59 -11.58 -27.99 11.88
N VAL A 60 -10.73 -28.44 10.97
CA VAL A 60 -11.13 -28.88 9.63
C VAL A 60 -11.16 -30.40 9.54
N SER A 61 -11.99 -30.95 8.67
CA SER A 61 -12.02 -32.39 8.43
C SER A 61 -10.79 -32.84 7.63
N TYR A 62 -10.16 -33.92 8.10
CA TYR A 62 -9.11 -34.63 7.41
C TYR A 62 -9.26 -36.14 7.65
N GLU A 63 -8.77 -36.93 6.70
CA GLU A 63 -8.64 -38.37 6.85
C GLU A 63 -7.21 -38.68 7.30
N MET A 64 -7.08 -39.60 8.25
CA MET A 64 -5.78 -40.10 8.67
C MET A 64 -5.73 -41.61 8.48
N VAL A 65 -4.67 -42.08 7.82
CA VAL A 65 -4.31 -43.49 7.78
C VAL A 65 -2.94 -43.63 8.40
N GLU A 66 -2.86 -44.39 9.49
CA GLU A 66 -1.62 -44.65 10.21
C GLU A 66 -1.35 -46.16 10.20
N ASP A 67 -0.13 -46.55 9.77
CA ASP A 67 0.40 -47.90 9.95
C ASP A 67 1.60 -47.89 10.91
N LYS A 68 2.36 -48.98 11.02
CA LYS A 68 3.50 -49.05 11.96
C LYS A 68 4.60 -48.03 11.64
N ASN A 69 4.80 -47.66 10.38
CA ASN A 69 5.95 -46.89 9.92
C ASN A 69 5.56 -45.55 9.28
N ILE A 70 4.34 -45.41 8.78
CA ILE A 70 3.92 -44.25 7.98
C ILE A 70 2.64 -43.65 8.55
N ILE A 71 2.60 -42.32 8.59
CA ILE A 71 1.36 -41.56 8.75
C ILE A 71 1.01 -40.85 7.44
N ARG A 72 -0.25 -40.98 7.03
CA ARG A 72 -0.82 -40.25 5.89
C ARG A 72 -1.96 -39.39 6.38
N ILE A 73 -1.88 -38.09 6.13
CA ILE A 73 -2.91 -37.11 6.47
C ILE A 73 -3.43 -36.53 5.16
N ARG A 74 -4.74 -36.60 4.94
CA ARG A 74 -5.39 -36.14 3.72
C ARG A 74 -6.46 -35.12 4.05
N THR A 75 -6.29 -33.91 3.56
CA THR A 75 -7.32 -32.85 3.58
C THR A 75 -8.04 -32.81 2.24
N LYS A 76 -8.92 -31.82 2.06
CA LYS A 76 -9.53 -31.54 0.76
C LYS A 76 -8.51 -31.23 -0.34
N ASN A 77 -7.40 -30.55 -0.03
CA ASN A 77 -6.44 -30.06 -1.04
C ASN A 77 -5.03 -30.63 -0.87
N LEU A 78 -4.73 -31.31 0.22
CA LEU A 78 -3.39 -31.78 0.54
C LEU A 78 -3.38 -33.25 0.93
N GLN A 79 -2.28 -33.92 0.62
CA GLN A 79 -1.94 -35.20 1.23
C GLN A 79 -0.50 -35.16 1.72
N LEU A 80 -0.31 -35.20 3.04
CA LEU A 80 0.99 -35.36 3.69
C LEU A 80 1.25 -36.85 3.91
N GLU A 81 2.48 -37.29 3.62
CA GLU A 81 2.99 -38.60 4.01
C GLU A 81 4.29 -38.40 4.79
N TYR A 82 4.38 -39.01 5.97
CA TYR A 82 5.55 -38.94 6.84
C TYR A 82 5.95 -40.32 7.38
N LYS A 83 7.25 -40.63 7.31
CA LYS A 83 7.86 -41.81 7.94
C LYS A 83 8.12 -41.53 9.42
N LYS A 84 7.38 -42.23 10.28
CA LYS A 84 7.46 -42.07 11.73
C LYS A 84 8.87 -42.36 12.25
N ASP A 85 9.22 -41.71 13.36
CA ASP A 85 10.50 -41.85 14.05
C ASP A 85 11.77 -41.41 13.27
N GLU A 86 11.65 -40.91 12.04
CA GLU A 86 12.75 -40.31 11.27
C GLU A 86 12.74 -38.78 11.35
N SER A 87 13.89 -38.11 11.37
CA SER A 87 13.95 -36.65 11.19
C SER A 87 13.39 -36.24 9.82
N PHE A 88 12.81 -35.03 9.72
CA PHE A 88 12.37 -34.52 8.43
C PHE A 88 13.51 -34.48 7.41
N SER A 89 13.30 -35.15 6.29
CA SER A 89 14.19 -35.24 5.11
C SER A 89 13.35 -35.45 3.86
N ALA A 90 13.97 -35.37 2.69
CA ALA A 90 13.28 -35.58 1.42
C ALA A 90 12.64 -36.98 1.32
N GLU A 91 13.25 -37.98 1.97
CA GLU A 91 12.76 -39.35 2.00
C GLU A 91 11.69 -39.60 3.07
N SER A 92 11.67 -38.78 4.13
CA SER A 92 10.81 -39.02 5.29
C SER A 92 9.54 -38.18 5.27
N LEU A 93 9.53 -36.99 4.65
CA LEU A 93 8.38 -36.09 4.63
C LEU A 93 8.10 -35.56 3.22
N GLN A 94 6.89 -35.82 2.71
CA GLN A 94 6.41 -35.31 1.43
C GLN A 94 4.96 -34.82 1.53
N ILE A 95 4.61 -33.80 0.74
CA ILE A 95 3.27 -33.23 0.67
C ILE A 95 2.85 -33.11 -0.80
N LYS A 96 1.68 -33.66 -1.11
CA LYS A 96 1.08 -33.65 -2.44
C LYS A 96 -0.09 -32.68 -2.50
N MET A 97 -0.09 -31.85 -3.53
CA MET A 97 -1.22 -30.99 -3.89
C MET A 97 -2.29 -31.81 -4.62
N LEU A 98 -3.52 -31.76 -4.14
CA LEU A 98 -4.68 -32.46 -4.70
C LEU A 98 -5.53 -31.50 -5.54
N ALA A 99 -5.87 -31.92 -6.76
CA ALA A 99 -6.85 -31.26 -7.61
C ALA A 99 -8.29 -31.44 -7.09
N LYS A 100 -9.25 -30.67 -7.64
CA LYS A 100 -10.69 -30.81 -7.32
C LYS A 100 -11.24 -32.24 -7.48
N ASN A 101 -10.63 -33.05 -8.35
CA ASN A 101 -10.98 -34.45 -8.59
C ASN A 101 -10.03 -35.44 -7.88
N HIS A 102 -9.33 -35.00 -6.84
CA HIS A 102 -8.39 -35.84 -6.08
C HIS A 102 -7.17 -36.36 -6.85
N MET A 103 -6.86 -35.79 -8.02
CA MET A 103 -5.64 -36.06 -8.78
C MET A 103 -4.44 -35.32 -8.17
N VAL A 104 -3.25 -35.93 -8.17
CA VAL A 104 -2.00 -35.28 -7.71
C VAL A 104 -1.48 -34.35 -8.81
N LEU A 105 -1.22 -33.09 -8.46
CA LEU A 105 -0.67 -32.09 -9.38
C LEU A 105 0.83 -31.91 -9.20
N ASP A 106 1.26 -31.69 -7.95
CA ASP A 106 2.66 -31.49 -7.57
C ASP A 106 2.96 -32.18 -6.23
N CYS A 107 4.22 -32.57 -6.05
CA CYS A 107 4.73 -33.20 -4.84
C CYS A 107 5.97 -32.45 -4.35
N TRP A 108 5.89 -31.90 -3.14
CA TRP A 108 7.02 -31.29 -2.45
C TRP A 108 7.61 -32.29 -1.46
N HIS A 109 8.94 -32.39 -1.42
CA HIS A 109 9.68 -33.13 -0.41
C HIS A 109 10.39 -32.16 0.53
N TYR A 110 10.52 -32.53 1.80
CA TYR A 110 11.20 -31.68 2.76
C TYR A 110 12.66 -31.41 2.33
N GLY A 111 13.00 -30.13 2.21
CA GLY A 111 14.31 -29.67 1.70
C GLY A 111 14.31 -29.26 0.22
N ASP A 112 13.23 -29.53 -0.53
CA ASP A 112 13.08 -29.00 -1.89
C ASP A 112 13.02 -27.47 -1.87
N SER A 113 13.79 -26.83 -2.75
CA SER A 113 13.74 -25.39 -2.97
C SER A 113 12.40 -24.96 -3.54
N ILE A 114 11.82 -23.90 -2.98
CA ILE A 114 10.59 -23.28 -3.50
C ILE A 114 10.95 -21.92 -4.09
N HIS A 115 10.61 -21.73 -5.36
CA HIS A 115 10.78 -20.44 -6.04
C HIS A 115 9.43 -19.72 -6.08
N THR A 116 9.31 -18.72 -5.24
CA THR A 116 8.08 -17.94 -5.08
C THR A 116 8.05 -16.79 -6.07
N LEU A 117 6.92 -16.09 -6.16
CA LEU A 117 6.76 -14.82 -6.88
C LEU A 117 7.39 -13.64 -6.11
N LYS A 118 8.37 -13.94 -5.24
CA LYS A 118 9.14 -13.03 -4.40
C LYS A 118 8.29 -12.26 -3.40
N GLY A 119 8.95 -11.67 -2.42
CA GLY A 119 8.40 -10.76 -1.43
C GLY A 119 9.04 -9.39 -1.57
N THR A 120 9.70 -8.93 -0.51
CA THR A 120 10.44 -7.66 -0.50
C THR A 120 11.83 -7.85 0.12
N VAL A 121 12.57 -6.77 0.31
CA VAL A 121 13.87 -6.75 1.00
C VAL A 121 13.89 -5.65 2.05
N ARG A 122 14.80 -5.74 3.03
CA ARG A 122 14.95 -4.77 4.13
C ARG A 122 14.98 -3.33 3.63
N THR A 123 15.76 -3.08 2.58
CA THR A 123 16.06 -1.74 2.08
C THR A 123 16.60 -1.76 0.65
N LEU A 124 16.44 -0.62 -0.03
CA LEU A 124 17.02 -0.24 -1.32
C LEU A 124 18.14 0.79 -1.16
N ASP A 125 18.77 0.87 0.01
CA ASP A 125 19.90 1.77 0.25
C ASP A 125 20.96 1.58 -0.84
N GLU A 126 21.31 2.69 -1.51
CA GLU A 126 22.28 2.74 -2.60
C GLU A 126 21.94 1.89 -3.84
N VAL A 127 20.75 1.30 -3.91
CA VAL A 127 20.30 0.52 -5.07
C VAL A 127 19.92 1.47 -6.21
N ASN A 128 20.47 1.20 -7.40
CA ASN A 128 20.08 1.82 -8.66
C ASN A 128 19.35 0.78 -9.54
N GLY A 129 18.03 0.89 -9.64
CA GLY A 129 17.21 -0.07 -10.37
C GLY A 129 16.87 -1.32 -9.56
N SER A 130 17.04 -2.49 -10.15
CA SER A 130 16.60 -3.75 -9.54
C SER A 130 17.62 -4.34 -8.57
N THR A 131 17.13 -5.00 -7.52
CA THR A 131 17.94 -5.83 -6.62
C THR A 131 17.27 -7.19 -6.38
N HIS A 132 17.99 -8.09 -5.72
CA HIS A 132 17.43 -9.37 -5.30
C HIS A 132 16.36 -9.18 -4.21
N LEU A 133 15.20 -9.79 -4.42
CA LEU A 133 14.11 -9.82 -3.45
C LEU A 133 14.04 -11.17 -2.75
N SER A 134 13.71 -11.16 -1.46
CA SER A 134 13.50 -12.36 -0.66
C SER A 134 12.32 -13.17 -1.19
N GLU A 135 12.23 -14.45 -0.80
CA GLU A 135 11.05 -15.26 -1.11
C GLU A 135 9.81 -14.79 -0.31
N GLY A 136 8.63 -14.96 -0.88
CA GLY A 136 7.34 -14.66 -0.23
C GLY A 136 6.55 -15.92 0.11
N VAL A 137 5.22 -15.78 0.31
CA VAL A 137 4.33 -16.93 0.53
C VAL A 137 3.44 -17.26 -0.68
N ILE A 138 3.70 -16.64 -1.84
CA ILE A 138 2.95 -16.87 -3.09
C ILE A 138 3.87 -17.41 -4.17
N SER A 139 3.47 -18.47 -4.87
CA SER A 139 4.26 -19.16 -5.91
C SER A 139 3.34 -19.68 -7.01
N GLN A 140 3.87 -19.81 -8.23
CA GLN A 140 3.14 -20.42 -9.35
C GLN A 140 2.94 -21.94 -9.17
N GLN A 141 3.82 -22.59 -8.40
CA GLN A 141 3.70 -24.01 -8.04
C GLN A 141 2.50 -24.26 -7.11
N GLY A 142 1.94 -23.19 -6.53
CA GLY A 142 0.77 -23.26 -5.67
C GLY A 142 1.05 -23.72 -4.25
N PHE A 143 2.32 -23.70 -3.85
CA PHE A 143 2.71 -23.91 -2.47
C PHE A 143 3.92 -23.07 -2.03
N ALA A 144 4.01 -22.78 -0.74
CA ALA A 144 5.10 -22.07 -0.10
C ALA A 144 5.39 -22.65 1.28
N LEU A 145 6.60 -22.40 1.80
CA LEU A 145 7.03 -22.81 3.13
C LEU A 145 7.44 -21.56 3.93
N LEU A 146 6.88 -21.42 5.12
CA LEU A 146 7.33 -20.44 6.11
C LEU A 146 8.15 -21.17 7.18
N GLU A 147 9.41 -20.79 7.32
CA GLU A 147 10.34 -21.34 8.31
C GLU A 147 10.36 -20.48 9.57
N ASP A 148 9.99 -21.05 10.73
CA ASP A 148 9.88 -20.33 12.00
C ASP A 148 10.80 -20.91 13.10
N SER A 149 11.64 -21.90 12.78
CA SER A 149 12.51 -22.59 13.73
C SER A 149 13.56 -21.69 14.40
N LYS A 150 13.89 -20.55 13.77
CA LYS A 150 14.92 -19.62 14.26
C LYS A 150 14.35 -18.42 15.01
N SER A 151 13.04 -18.18 14.93
CA SER A 151 12.40 -17.04 15.57
C SER A 151 12.47 -17.15 17.09
N TYR A 152 12.74 -16.04 17.77
CA TYR A 152 12.57 -15.93 19.21
C TYR A 152 11.09 -16.11 19.58
N LEU A 153 10.86 -16.70 20.75
CA LEU A 153 9.55 -16.87 21.36
C LEU A 153 9.25 -15.64 22.22
N ILE A 154 7.98 -15.22 22.22
CA ILE A 154 7.50 -14.08 23.02
C ILE A 154 6.80 -14.66 24.26
N HIS A 155 7.38 -14.44 25.43
CA HIS A 155 6.85 -14.90 26.70
C HIS A 155 5.62 -14.06 27.14
N GLU A 156 4.82 -14.56 28.11
CA GLU A 156 3.59 -13.89 28.57
C GLU A 156 3.79 -12.45 29.06
N LYS A 157 4.99 -12.15 29.56
CA LYS A 157 5.36 -10.80 30.01
C LYS A 157 5.84 -9.88 28.88
N GLY A 158 5.95 -10.37 27.65
CA GLY A 158 6.50 -9.64 26.50
C GLY A 158 8.02 -9.77 26.33
N GLU A 159 8.67 -10.64 27.10
CA GLU A 159 10.13 -10.89 27.03
C GLU A 159 10.45 -11.90 25.92
N LEU A 160 11.63 -11.75 25.30
CA LEU A 160 12.09 -12.64 24.23
C LEU A 160 12.96 -13.77 24.77
N GLN A 161 12.74 -14.99 24.27
CA GLN A 161 13.55 -16.16 24.62
C GLN A 161 13.85 -17.01 23.37
N PRO A 162 15.03 -17.64 23.29
CA PRO A 162 15.36 -18.52 22.18
C PRO A 162 14.49 -19.79 22.20
N ARG A 163 14.33 -20.43 21.04
CA ARG A 163 13.70 -21.75 20.93
C ARG A 163 14.59 -22.86 21.52
N PRO A 164 14.01 -24.01 21.93
CA PRO A 164 14.77 -25.22 22.25
C PRO A 164 15.70 -25.62 21.10
N LYS A 165 16.87 -26.20 21.42
CA LYS A 165 17.85 -26.62 20.40
C LYS A 165 17.28 -27.73 19.50
N SER A 166 17.70 -27.74 18.23
CA SER A 166 17.36 -28.79 17.26
C SER A 166 15.84 -29.01 17.05
N HIS A 167 15.04 -27.96 17.27
CA HIS A 167 13.60 -27.94 17.02
C HIS A 167 13.33 -27.40 15.61
N VAL A 168 12.53 -28.14 14.83
CA VAL A 168 11.97 -27.69 13.54
C VAL A 168 10.52 -27.24 13.78
N ASP A 169 10.14 -26.08 13.24
CA ASP A 169 8.78 -25.52 13.25
C ASP A 169 8.57 -24.76 11.92
N CYS A 170 7.90 -25.42 10.97
CA CYS A 170 7.65 -24.86 9.65
C CYS A 170 6.16 -24.98 9.26
N TYR A 171 5.71 -24.08 8.39
CA TYR A 171 4.32 -24.00 7.95
C TYR A 171 4.27 -24.16 6.43
N PHE A 172 3.61 -25.21 5.98
CA PHE A 172 3.39 -25.49 4.57
C PHE A 172 2.05 -24.92 4.13
N PHE A 173 2.10 -23.94 3.22
CA PHE A 173 0.97 -23.34 2.56
C PHE A 173 0.78 -24.01 1.20
N GLY A 174 -0.21 -24.89 1.06
CA GLY A 174 -0.57 -25.53 -0.20
C GLY A 174 -1.92 -25.04 -0.70
N TYR A 175 -1.93 -23.93 -1.42
CA TYR A 175 -3.13 -23.18 -1.82
C TYR A 175 -3.50 -23.33 -3.30
N GLY A 176 -2.66 -23.99 -4.11
CA GLY A 176 -2.84 -24.05 -5.55
C GLY A 176 -2.80 -22.64 -6.15
N HIS A 177 -3.83 -22.24 -6.88
CA HIS A 177 -3.94 -20.88 -7.41
C HIS A 177 -4.81 -19.94 -6.54
N SER A 178 -5.15 -20.35 -5.32
CA SER A 178 -5.96 -19.54 -4.39
C SER A 178 -5.11 -18.53 -3.60
N TYR A 179 -4.38 -17.66 -4.31
CA TYR A 179 -3.38 -16.77 -3.69
C TYR A 179 -3.95 -15.82 -2.63
N GLN A 180 -5.16 -15.31 -2.84
CA GLN A 180 -5.80 -14.46 -1.84
C GLN A 180 -6.12 -15.21 -0.55
N GLU A 181 -6.55 -16.47 -0.65
CA GLU A 181 -6.79 -17.30 0.54
C GLU A 181 -5.47 -17.65 1.24
N CYS A 182 -4.37 -17.85 0.51
CA CYS A 182 -3.04 -17.99 1.11
C CYS A 182 -2.65 -16.77 1.96
N ILE A 183 -2.81 -15.56 1.42
CA ILE A 183 -2.51 -14.32 2.15
C ILE A 183 -3.44 -14.16 3.37
N ARG A 184 -4.71 -14.57 3.27
CA ARG A 184 -5.64 -14.56 4.40
C ARG A 184 -5.25 -15.56 5.49
N ASP A 185 -4.85 -16.77 5.12
CA ASP A 185 -4.32 -17.77 6.06
C ASP A 185 -3.00 -17.28 6.69
N PHE A 186 -2.14 -16.63 5.91
CA PHE A 186 -0.92 -15.99 6.40
C PHE A 186 -1.22 -14.91 7.44
N TYR A 187 -2.15 -13.99 7.18
CA TYR A 187 -2.56 -12.98 8.16
C TYR A 187 -3.26 -13.60 9.37
N ARG A 188 -4.03 -14.66 9.18
CA ARG A 188 -4.66 -15.36 10.29
C ARG A 188 -3.64 -16.02 11.20
N LEU A 189 -2.54 -16.53 10.64
CA LEU A 189 -1.42 -17.15 11.37
C LEU A 189 -0.54 -16.11 12.08
N THR A 190 -0.23 -15.02 11.39
CA THR A 190 0.78 -14.05 11.83
C THR A 190 0.18 -12.82 12.49
N GLY A 191 -1.11 -12.54 12.31
CA GLY A 191 -1.80 -11.32 12.76
C GLY A 191 -2.25 -10.46 11.58
N LEU A 192 -3.43 -9.84 11.70
CA LEU A 192 -3.95 -8.93 10.68
C LEU A 192 -3.17 -7.60 10.69
N PRO A 193 -2.97 -6.95 9.53
CA PRO A 193 -2.49 -5.57 9.52
C PRO A 193 -3.42 -4.67 10.33
N PRO A 194 -2.89 -3.78 11.19
CA PRO A 194 -3.71 -2.90 12.00
C PRO A 194 -4.40 -1.83 11.12
N LEU A 195 -5.53 -1.31 11.61
CA LEU A 195 -6.19 -0.19 10.96
C LEU A 195 -5.37 1.09 11.17
N LEU A 196 -4.78 1.63 10.10
CA LEU A 196 -4.00 2.87 10.18
C LEU A 196 -4.87 4.06 10.62
N PRO A 197 -4.30 5.06 11.30
CA PRO A 197 -4.95 6.35 11.45
C PRO A 197 -5.12 7.01 10.08
N ARG A 198 -6.22 7.74 9.88
CA ARG A 198 -6.62 8.23 8.55
C ARG A 198 -5.63 9.22 7.96
N TYR A 199 -5.03 10.07 8.80
CA TYR A 199 -4.03 11.05 8.36
C TYR A 199 -2.83 10.38 7.66
N ALA A 200 -2.52 9.12 7.98
CA ALA A 200 -1.42 8.40 7.34
C ALA A 200 -1.61 8.22 5.84
N LEU A 201 -2.85 8.28 5.34
CA LEU A 201 -3.19 8.07 3.95
C LEU A 201 -3.11 9.34 3.09
N GLY A 202 -2.89 10.51 3.69
CA GLY A 202 -2.68 11.78 2.97
C GLY A 202 -1.26 11.92 2.41
N ASN A 203 -0.87 13.17 2.11
CA ASN A 203 0.50 13.48 1.68
C ASN A 203 1.41 13.67 2.89
N TRP A 204 2.62 13.11 2.83
CA TRP A 204 3.65 13.31 3.84
C TRP A 204 4.75 14.20 3.27
N TRP A 205 5.07 15.27 4.00
CA TRP A 205 6.23 16.09 3.71
C TRP A 205 7.42 15.63 4.54
N SER A 206 8.50 15.23 3.87
CA SER A 206 9.78 14.89 4.48
C SER A 206 10.92 15.35 3.58
N ARG A 207 12.05 15.68 4.21
CA ARG A 207 13.32 15.98 3.54
C ARG A 207 14.41 15.91 4.61
N TYR A 208 15.54 15.28 4.30
CA TYR A 208 16.71 15.45 5.15
C TYR A 208 17.25 16.87 4.93
N HIS A 209 16.81 17.79 5.79
CA HIS A 209 17.14 19.20 5.71
C HIS A 209 17.08 19.86 7.09
N ARG A 210 18.08 20.70 7.36
CA ARG A 210 18.25 21.41 8.61
C ARG A 210 17.35 22.64 8.71
N TYR A 211 16.05 22.40 8.88
CA TYR A 211 15.07 23.47 9.05
C TYR A 211 15.22 24.17 10.40
N THR A 212 15.11 25.50 10.40
CA THR A 212 14.66 26.26 11.57
C THR A 212 13.14 26.19 11.71
N ASP A 213 12.60 26.38 12.92
CA ASP A 213 11.15 26.44 13.15
C ASP A 213 10.47 27.49 12.24
N ARG A 214 11.13 28.64 12.01
CA ARG A 214 10.66 29.70 11.11
C ARG A 214 10.61 29.25 9.65
N GLU A 215 11.66 28.60 9.14
CA GLU A 215 11.67 28.08 7.77
C GLU A 215 10.59 27.01 7.57
N TYR A 216 10.42 26.12 8.55
CA TYR A 216 9.40 25.08 8.50
C TYR A 216 7.97 25.68 8.56
N LYS A 217 7.75 26.70 9.42
CA LYS A 217 6.47 27.44 9.46
C LYS A 217 6.18 28.12 8.12
N GLN A 218 7.19 28.72 7.48
CA GLN A 218 7.03 29.34 6.15
C GLN A 218 6.71 28.29 5.07
N LEU A 219 7.39 27.15 5.09
CA LEU A 219 7.14 26.03 4.18
C LEU A 219 5.69 25.55 4.24
N VAL A 220 5.18 25.30 5.46
CA VAL A 220 3.78 24.92 5.68
C VAL A 220 2.82 26.02 5.22
N THR A 221 3.12 27.29 5.52
CA THR A 221 2.28 28.42 5.06
C THR A 221 2.23 28.48 3.53
N THR A 222 3.33 28.21 2.83
CA THR A 222 3.34 28.18 1.37
C THR A 222 2.54 27.01 0.80
N PHE A 223 2.54 25.84 1.43
CA PHE A 223 1.61 24.74 1.08
C PHE A 223 0.14 25.18 1.19
N GLU A 224 -0.23 25.89 2.26
CA GLU A 224 -1.57 26.44 2.48
C GLU A 224 -1.95 27.47 1.41
N GLU A 225 -1.07 28.45 1.13
CA GLU A 225 -1.26 29.48 0.10
C GLU A 225 -1.45 28.88 -1.30
N LYS A 226 -0.67 27.84 -1.62
CA LYS A 226 -0.76 27.10 -2.88
C LYS A 226 -1.91 26.09 -2.89
N LYS A 227 -2.64 25.93 -1.78
CA LYS A 227 -3.73 24.95 -1.60
C LYS A 227 -3.28 23.52 -1.89
N ILE A 228 -2.11 23.14 -1.41
CA ILE A 228 -1.54 21.80 -1.56
C ILE A 228 -1.61 21.13 -0.19
N PRO A 229 -2.44 20.08 -0.02
CA PRO A 229 -2.68 19.48 1.29
C PRO A 229 -1.50 18.64 1.76
N VAL A 230 -1.17 18.73 3.05
CA VAL A 230 -0.22 17.87 3.76
C VAL A 230 -0.90 17.33 5.01
N SER A 231 -0.61 16.09 5.37
CA SER A 231 -1.20 15.41 6.53
C SER A 231 -0.18 15.05 7.61
N VAL A 232 1.05 14.77 7.18
CA VAL A 232 2.17 14.42 8.06
C VAL A 232 3.37 15.26 7.68
N VAL A 233 4.05 15.81 8.69
CA VAL A 233 5.35 16.44 8.57
C VAL A 233 6.38 15.59 9.29
N VAL A 234 7.47 15.30 8.60
CA VAL A 234 8.59 14.53 9.12
C VAL A 234 9.74 15.50 9.37
N ILE A 235 10.23 15.53 10.61
CA ILE A 235 11.41 16.31 10.97
C ILE A 235 12.56 15.33 11.11
N ASP A 236 13.56 15.50 10.25
CA ASP A 236 14.74 14.66 10.19
C ASP A 236 15.73 14.95 11.34
N MET A 237 16.89 14.29 11.34
CA MET A 237 17.89 14.27 12.42
C MET A 237 18.18 15.61 13.10
N ASP A 238 18.11 16.72 12.38
CA ASP A 238 18.42 18.05 12.89
C ASP A 238 17.44 18.57 13.97
N TRP A 239 16.34 17.87 14.26
CA TRP A 239 15.53 18.17 15.44
C TRP A 239 16.35 18.09 16.73
N HIS A 240 17.35 17.20 16.79
CA HIS A 240 18.29 17.08 17.90
C HIS A 240 19.66 17.71 17.59
N ILE A 241 20.50 17.84 18.61
CA ILE A 241 21.87 18.35 18.45
C ILE A 241 22.67 17.38 17.55
N THR A 242 23.07 17.85 16.37
CA THR A 242 23.92 17.11 15.41
C THR A 242 25.36 17.62 15.37
N GLU A 243 25.60 18.86 15.80
CA GLU A 243 26.93 19.44 15.98
C GLU A 243 27.45 19.14 17.40
N VAL A 244 28.21 18.05 17.55
CA VAL A 244 28.73 17.57 18.84
C VAL A 244 30.24 17.81 18.96
N GLU A 245 30.75 17.80 20.19
CA GLU A 245 32.19 17.90 20.44
C GLU A 245 32.96 16.73 19.81
N LYS A 246 34.22 16.96 19.43
CA LYS A 246 35.06 15.98 18.71
C LYS A 246 35.22 14.65 19.44
N GLU A 247 35.12 14.65 20.77
CA GLU A 247 35.21 13.44 21.59
C GLU A 247 34.05 12.45 21.34
N TYR A 248 32.90 12.92 20.83
CA TYR A 248 31.72 12.09 20.60
C TYR A 248 31.61 11.51 19.18
N VAL A 249 32.65 11.65 18.34
CA VAL A 249 32.82 11.08 16.98
C VAL A 249 31.77 11.52 15.93
N SER A 250 30.47 11.40 16.19
CA SER A 250 29.38 11.67 15.24
C SER A 250 28.12 12.16 15.95
N GLY A 251 27.42 13.15 15.40
CA GLY A 251 26.12 13.60 15.91
C GLY A 251 24.91 12.83 15.34
N TRP A 252 25.09 11.59 14.87
CA TRP A 252 24.06 10.80 14.20
C TRP A 252 22.95 10.32 15.16
N THR A 253 23.30 10.06 16.43
CA THR A 253 22.34 9.75 17.50
C THR A 253 22.22 10.94 18.45
N GLY A 254 20.99 11.36 18.77
CA GLY A 254 20.72 12.33 19.83
C GLY A 254 19.25 12.39 20.25
N TYR A 255 19.00 13.01 21.41
CA TYR A 255 17.67 13.08 22.03
C TYR A 255 17.32 14.47 22.63
N THR A 256 18.27 15.39 22.56
CA THR A 256 18.16 16.77 23.04
C THR A 256 17.83 17.69 21.88
N TRP A 257 16.72 18.45 22.01
CA TRP A 257 16.30 19.43 21.01
C TRP A 257 17.44 20.39 20.65
N ASN A 258 17.64 20.61 19.35
CA ASN A 258 18.52 21.65 18.86
C ASN A 258 17.86 23.02 19.04
N ARG A 259 18.05 23.64 20.21
CA ARG A 259 17.44 24.93 20.56
C ARG A 259 17.86 26.11 19.66
N LYS A 260 18.90 25.94 18.82
CA LYS A 260 19.24 26.94 17.79
C LYS A 260 18.27 26.90 16.61
N LEU A 261 17.77 25.71 16.27
CA LEU A 261 16.84 25.49 15.17
C LEU A 261 15.39 25.54 15.65
N PHE A 262 15.12 24.98 16.82
CA PHE A 262 13.80 24.95 17.48
C PHE A 262 13.91 25.58 18.87
N PRO A 263 13.87 26.91 18.99
CA PRO A 263 14.04 27.59 20.29
C PRO A 263 12.99 27.17 21.32
N VAL A 264 11.73 27.02 20.88
CA VAL A 264 10.58 26.58 21.69
C VAL A 264 9.82 25.48 20.92
N PRO A 265 10.29 24.22 20.97
CA PRO A 265 9.71 23.08 20.26
C PRO A 265 8.21 22.90 20.54
N GLU A 266 7.77 23.05 21.78
CA GLU A 266 6.36 22.87 22.18
C GLU A 266 5.43 23.86 21.47
N GLU A 267 5.86 25.11 21.29
CA GLU A 267 5.13 26.11 20.51
C GLU A 267 5.09 25.73 19.03
N PHE A 268 6.22 25.24 18.49
CA PHE A 268 6.31 24.81 17.10
C PHE A 268 5.40 23.59 16.82
N LEU A 269 5.44 22.56 17.66
CA LEU A 269 4.60 21.37 17.54
C LEU A 269 3.11 21.73 17.68
N SER A 270 2.76 22.57 18.66
CA SER A 270 1.39 23.07 18.84
C SER A 270 0.90 23.88 17.62
N TRP A 271 1.77 24.71 17.02
CA TRP A 271 1.45 25.46 15.81
C TRP A 271 1.15 24.56 14.59
N LEU A 272 1.86 23.43 14.47
CA LEU A 272 1.62 22.41 13.44
C LEU A 272 0.31 21.65 13.71
N HIS A 273 0.07 21.22 14.94
CA HIS A 273 -1.20 20.57 15.34
C HIS A 273 -2.41 21.48 15.11
N GLY A 274 -2.28 22.79 15.35
CA GLY A 274 -3.33 23.78 15.05
C GLY A 274 -3.70 23.87 13.55
N ARG A 275 -2.93 23.24 12.67
CA ARG A 275 -3.17 23.12 11.21
C ARG A 275 -3.56 21.70 10.78
N ASN A 276 -3.94 20.85 11.74
CA ASN A 276 -4.27 19.43 11.52
C ASN A 276 -3.11 18.59 10.94
N LEU A 277 -1.87 19.01 11.17
CA LEU A 277 -0.69 18.23 10.76
C LEU A 277 -0.28 17.27 11.87
N LYS A 278 0.17 16.08 11.48
CA LYS A 278 0.76 15.09 12.37
C LYS A 278 2.26 15.04 12.24
N ILE A 279 2.96 14.75 13.33
CA ILE A 279 4.39 15.02 13.45
C ILE A 279 5.11 13.73 13.82
N THR A 280 6.18 13.43 13.10
CA THR A 280 7.13 12.38 13.47
C THR A 280 8.55 12.91 13.43
N LEU A 281 9.36 12.40 14.35
CA LEU A 281 10.80 12.66 14.40
C LEU A 281 11.57 11.42 13.94
N ASN A 282 12.66 11.65 13.21
CA ASN A 282 13.64 10.62 12.88
C ASN A 282 14.50 10.28 14.10
N VAL A 283 14.73 8.99 14.35
CA VAL A 283 15.63 8.52 15.41
C VAL A 283 16.58 7.42 14.92
N HIS A 284 17.85 7.58 15.28
CA HIS A 284 18.92 6.60 15.07
C HIS A 284 19.54 6.20 16.41
N PRO A 285 19.10 5.12 17.08
CA PRO A 285 19.44 4.90 18.48
C PRO A 285 20.82 4.24 18.71
N ALA A 286 21.54 3.89 17.65
CA ALA A 286 22.69 2.99 17.70
C ALA A 286 23.86 3.43 18.59
N GLN A 287 24.11 4.73 18.76
CA GLN A 287 25.26 5.22 19.55
C GLN A 287 24.95 5.41 21.04
N GLY A 288 23.77 5.00 21.51
CA GLY A 288 23.39 5.09 22.92
C GLY A 288 23.05 6.52 23.37
N VAL A 289 23.15 6.78 24.67
CA VAL A 289 22.85 8.11 25.27
C VAL A 289 24.10 8.70 25.90
N ARG A 290 24.47 9.91 25.48
CA ARG A 290 25.73 10.55 25.83
C ARG A 290 25.57 11.55 26.98
N PRO A 291 26.65 11.84 27.73
CA PRO A 291 26.61 12.70 28.91
C PRO A 291 26.08 14.13 28.70
N TYR A 292 26.18 14.67 27.48
CA TYR A 292 25.69 16.02 27.18
C TYR A 292 24.17 16.07 26.94
N GLU A 293 23.51 14.91 26.76
CA GLU A 293 22.07 14.86 26.49
C GLU A 293 21.28 15.26 27.74
N GLU A 294 20.24 16.07 27.59
CA GLU A 294 19.39 16.54 28.71
C GLU A 294 18.81 15.39 29.55
N CYS A 295 18.53 14.25 28.89
CA CYS A 295 17.96 13.06 29.51
C CYS A 295 18.99 12.11 30.15
N TYR A 296 20.30 12.36 29.97
CA TYR A 296 21.36 11.42 30.33
C TYR A 296 21.33 10.99 31.79
N GLU A 297 21.25 11.95 32.72
CA GLU A 297 21.33 11.62 34.15
C GLU A 297 20.22 10.67 34.59
N GLU A 298 19.00 10.87 34.09
CA GLU A 298 17.84 10.07 34.48
C GLU A 298 17.95 8.64 33.94
N ILE A 299 18.32 8.48 32.66
CA ILE A 299 18.47 7.15 32.06
C ILE A 299 19.69 6.41 32.63
N ALA A 300 20.83 7.09 32.82
CA ALA A 300 22.03 6.52 33.40
C ALA A 300 21.76 5.96 34.81
N LYS A 301 21.15 6.77 35.70
CA LYS A 301 20.75 6.33 37.05
C LYS A 301 19.79 5.15 36.99
N SER A 302 18.82 5.16 36.06
CA SER A 302 17.82 4.07 35.94
C SER A 302 18.42 2.73 35.52
N LEU A 303 19.54 2.75 34.79
CA LEU A 303 20.25 1.57 34.31
C LEU A 303 21.49 1.23 35.15
N GLY A 304 21.71 1.93 36.27
CA GLY A 304 22.79 1.66 37.21
C GLY A 304 24.17 2.18 36.79
N TYR A 305 24.24 3.11 35.85
CA TYR A 305 25.48 3.82 35.51
C TYR A 305 25.81 4.88 36.57
N ASP A 306 27.10 5.10 36.84
CA ASP A 306 27.55 6.22 37.67
C ASP A 306 27.60 7.52 36.84
N VAL A 307 26.74 8.48 37.18
CA VAL A 307 26.65 9.76 36.48
C VAL A 307 27.93 10.58 36.60
N ALA A 308 28.71 10.40 37.68
CA ALA A 308 29.96 11.12 37.89
C ALA A 308 31.04 10.75 36.87
N GLU A 309 31.02 9.50 36.40
CA GLU A 309 31.99 8.97 35.43
C GLU A 309 31.73 9.43 33.99
N LYS A 310 30.53 9.95 33.71
CA LYS A 310 30.14 10.46 32.37
C LYS A 310 30.37 9.42 31.26
N GLU A 311 30.08 8.15 31.53
CA GLU A 311 30.15 7.09 30.53
C GLU A 311 28.94 7.13 29.59
N THR A 312 29.10 6.72 28.33
CA THR A 312 27.93 6.61 27.43
C THR A 312 27.07 5.42 27.84
N VAL A 313 25.77 5.62 27.99
CA VAL A 313 24.81 4.52 28.16
C VAL A 313 24.70 3.78 26.83
N VAL A 314 25.23 2.57 26.76
CA VAL A 314 25.31 1.78 25.52
C VAL A 314 23.93 1.30 25.09
N PHE A 315 23.62 1.43 23.80
CA PHE A 315 22.39 0.89 23.21
C PHE A 315 22.36 -0.65 23.31
N ASP A 316 21.27 -1.19 23.85
CA ASP A 316 21.10 -2.64 24.00
C ASP A 316 19.66 -3.09 23.72
N ALA A 317 19.36 -3.39 22.46
CA ALA A 317 18.06 -3.94 22.05
C ALA A 317 17.73 -5.30 22.69
N ALA A 318 18.72 -6.02 23.24
CA ALA A 318 18.49 -7.30 23.89
C ALA A 318 18.12 -7.16 25.38
N SER A 319 18.27 -5.97 25.99
CA SER A 319 17.96 -5.75 27.40
C SER A 319 16.53 -5.19 27.56
N PRO A 320 15.63 -5.92 28.22
CA PRO A 320 14.30 -5.42 28.59
C PRO A 320 14.37 -4.10 29.38
N GLU A 321 15.30 -4.00 30.34
CA GLU A 321 15.50 -2.82 31.18
C GLU A 321 15.91 -1.61 30.35
N PHE A 322 16.83 -1.80 29.39
CA PHE A 322 17.24 -0.75 28.46
C PHE A 322 16.06 -0.29 27.61
N ILE A 323 15.28 -1.19 27.00
CA ILE A 323 14.14 -0.82 26.15
C ILE A 323 13.10 -0.01 26.93
N GLU A 324 12.78 -0.42 28.18
CA GLU A 324 11.85 0.33 29.02
C GLU A 324 12.36 1.74 29.35
N ALA A 325 13.65 1.87 29.67
CA ALA A 325 14.27 3.15 29.97
C ALA A 325 14.38 4.03 28.72
N TYR A 326 14.74 3.44 27.59
CA TYR A 326 14.83 4.08 26.26
C TYR A 326 13.49 4.71 25.85
N LEU A 327 12.37 3.99 25.95
CA LEU A 327 11.05 4.56 25.65
C LEU A 327 10.66 5.63 26.67
N LYS A 328 10.81 5.34 27.96
CA LYS A 328 10.38 6.23 29.05
C LYS A 328 11.11 7.57 29.07
N TYR A 329 12.43 7.56 28.97
CA TYR A 329 13.25 8.77 29.19
C TYR A 329 13.56 9.52 27.90
N LEU A 330 13.54 8.84 26.75
CA LEU A 330 13.95 9.46 25.48
C LEU A 330 12.75 9.81 24.58
N HIS A 331 11.62 9.09 24.69
CA HIS A 331 10.48 9.24 23.77
C HIS A 331 9.27 9.87 24.46
N HIS A 332 8.88 9.39 25.64
CA HIS A 332 7.69 9.89 26.35
C HIS A 332 7.68 11.40 26.58
N PRO A 333 8.81 12.06 26.91
CA PRO A 333 8.83 13.52 27.01
C PRO A 333 8.48 14.21 25.69
N ARG A 334 9.02 13.73 24.56
CA ARG A 334 8.79 14.33 23.23
C ARG A 334 7.38 14.07 22.72
N GLU A 335 6.80 12.94 23.06
CA GLU A 335 5.39 12.66 22.79
C GLU A 335 4.47 13.58 23.60
N ALA A 336 4.79 13.84 24.87
CA ALA A 336 4.05 14.79 25.71
C ALA A 336 4.15 16.24 25.17
N GLU A 337 5.23 16.58 24.48
CA GLU A 337 5.41 17.86 23.79
C GLU A 337 4.60 17.99 22.49
N GLY A 338 4.23 16.86 21.86
CA GLY A 338 3.38 16.82 20.65
C GLY A 338 3.88 15.92 19.51
N VAL A 339 4.89 15.08 19.70
CA VAL A 339 5.27 14.07 18.70
C VAL A 339 4.21 12.97 18.65
N ASP A 340 3.66 12.68 17.47
CA ASP A 340 2.55 11.73 17.32
C ASP A 340 3.03 10.27 17.16
N PHE A 341 4.16 10.06 16.49
CA PHE A 341 4.80 8.75 16.28
C PHE A 341 6.28 8.91 15.88
N TRP A 342 6.98 7.78 15.70
CA TRP A 342 8.43 7.76 15.47
C TRP A 342 8.83 7.15 14.13
N TRP A 343 9.81 7.79 13.49
CA TRP A 343 10.55 7.21 12.37
C TRP A 343 11.82 6.56 12.91
N ILE A 344 11.80 5.24 12.97
CA ILE A 344 12.86 4.38 13.46
C ILE A 344 13.76 4.02 12.28
N ASP A 345 14.86 4.73 12.13
CA ASP A 345 15.79 4.50 11.01
C ASP A 345 17.03 3.75 11.49
N TRP A 346 17.06 2.45 11.18
CA TRP A 346 18.11 1.54 11.61
C TRP A 346 18.84 0.92 10.42
N GLN A 347 20.14 1.21 10.32
CA GLN A 347 21.04 0.72 9.27
C GLN A 347 22.27 0.00 9.84
N GLN A 348 22.37 -0.13 11.17
CA GLN A 348 23.57 -0.58 11.88
C GLN A 348 23.70 -2.10 12.01
N GLY A 349 23.06 -2.84 11.10
CA GLY A 349 23.15 -4.31 11.01
C GLY A 349 22.17 -5.06 11.92
N GLU A 350 22.33 -6.37 12.00
CA GLU A 350 21.33 -7.30 12.58
C GLU A 350 21.82 -7.96 13.89
N ALA A 351 22.93 -7.49 14.45
CA ALA A 351 23.56 -8.10 15.61
C ALA A 351 23.06 -7.49 16.93
N THR A 352 22.74 -8.35 17.89
CA THR A 352 22.50 -7.98 19.29
C THR A 352 23.30 -8.92 20.21
N LYS A 353 23.22 -8.69 21.53
CA LYS A 353 23.76 -9.62 22.54
C LYS A 353 23.02 -10.96 22.58
N LEU A 354 21.85 -11.05 21.94
CA LEU A 354 21.10 -12.29 21.74
C LEU A 354 21.31 -12.77 20.29
N PRO A 355 22.09 -13.84 20.06
CA PRO A 355 22.43 -14.28 18.70
C PRO A 355 21.20 -14.49 17.81
N GLY A 356 21.20 -13.87 16.63
CA GLY A 356 20.12 -13.99 15.64
C GLY A 356 18.90 -13.10 15.88
N LEU A 357 18.85 -12.34 16.97
CA LEU A 357 17.79 -11.35 17.21
C LEU A 357 18.13 -10.03 16.48
N ASP A 358 17.30 -9.65 15.53
CA ASP A 358 17.40 -8.39 14.80
C ASP A 358 16.98 -7.18 15.67
N PRO A 359 17.86 -6.17 15.90
CA PRO A 359 17.51 -4.96 16.63
C PRO A 359 16.32 -4.20 16.02
N LEU A 360 16.18 -4.20 14.69
CA LEU A 360 15.09 -3.49 14.03
C LEU A 360 13.73 -4.10 14.33
N TRP A 361 13.65 -5.44 14.39
CA TRP A 361 12.43 -6.12 14.82
C TRP A 361 12.04 -5.71 16.24
N VAL A 362 13.02 -5.68 17.16
CA VAL A 362 12.82 -5.27 18.56
C VAL A 362 12.29 -3.85 18.64
N LEU A 363 12.95 -2.91 17.94
CA LEU A 363 12.56 -1.51 17.92
C LEU A 363 11.14 -1.37 17.37
N ASN A 364 10.84 -1.99 16.23
CA ASN A 364 9.50 -1.93 15.62
C ASN A 364 8.42 -2.48 16.56
N HIS A 365 8.69 -3.63 17.19
CA HIS A 365 7.75 -4.28 18.10
C HIS A 365 7.43 -3.41 19.31
N TYR A 366 8.45 -2.94 20.04
CA TYR A 366 8.22 -2.23 21.30
C TYR A 366 7.81 -0.78 21.10
N HIS A 367 8.30 -0.07 20.08
CA HIS A 367 7.78 1.27 19.75
C HIS A 367 6.31 1.23 19.38
N TYR A 368 5.90 0.26 18.54
CA TYR A 368 4.51 0.12 18.14
C TYR A 368 3.60 -0.17 19.34
N LEU A 369 4.01 -1.09 20.23
CA LEU A 369 3.26 -1.38 21.46
C LEU A 369 3.23 -0.19 22.42
N ASP A 370 4.32 0.55 22.57
CA ASP A 370 4.38 1.72 23.43
C ASP A 370 3.45 2.85 22.95
N ASN A 371 3.40 3.09 21.63
CA ASN A 371 2.52 4.08 21.02
C ASN A 371 1.02 3.78 21.23
N TYR A 372 0.66 2.54 21.56
CA TYR A 372 -0.72 2.15 21.92
C TYR A 372 -1.21 2.74 23.25
N LYS A 373 -0.32 3.28 24.11
CA LYS A 373 -0.65 3.69 25.50
C LYS A 373 -1.78 4.69 25.62
N ASP A 374 -1.91 5.58 24.65
CA ASP A 374 -2.90 6.67 24.65
C ASP A 374 -4.22 6.26 23.98
N LYS A 375 -4.41 4.98 23.65
CA LYS A 375 -5.58 4.42 22.94
C LYS A 375 -5.90 5.11 21.61
N VAL A 376 -4.90 5.79 21.05
CA VAL A 376 -4.84 6.16 19.64
C VAL A 376 -4.33 4.95 18.85
N ARG A 377 -4.57 4.95 17.54
CA ARG A 377 -4.09 3.87 16.69
C ARG A 377 -2.57 3.95 16.59
N PRO A 378 -1.85 2.91 17.00
CA PRO A 378 -0.40 2.94 16.97
C PRO A 378 0.11 2.92 15.53
N MET A 379 1.20 3.64 15.31
CA MET A 379 1.90 3.68 14.02
C MET A 379 3.38 3.95 14.24
N ILE A 380 4.23 3.43 13.37
CA ILE A 380 5.65 3.79 13.28
C ILE A 380 5.99 4.12 11.83
N LEU A 381 7.22 4.57 11.56
CA LEU A 381 7.81 4.53 10.22
C LEU A 381 9.15 3.79 10.33
N SER A 382 9.33 2.67 9.63
CA SER A 382 10.58 1.91 9.70
C SER A 382 10.86 1.06 8.46
N ARG A 383 12.00 0.38 8.43
CA ARG A 383 12.41 -0.54 7.36
C ARG A 383 11.80 -1.94 7.59
N TYR A 384 11.81 -2.77 6.55
CA TYR A 384 11.30 -4.14 6.64
C TYR A 384 12.24 -5.02 7.50
N SER A 385 11.73 -5.55 8.61
CA SER A 385 12.45 -6.47 9.53
C SER A 385 11.93 -7.90 9.44
N ASP A 386 11.77 -8.35 8.20
CA ASP A 386 11.31 -9.70 7.84
C ASP A 386 9.80 -9.96 8.05
N ILE A 387 9.36 -11.18 7.75
CA ILE A 387 7.97 -11.64 7.78
C ILE A 387 7.36 -11.35 9.16
N GLY A 388 6.16 -10.75 9.16
CA GLY A 388 5.51 -10.25 10.37
C GLY A 388 5.58 -8.73 10.54
N SER A 389 6.43 -8.04 9.76
CA SER A 389 6.54 -6.57 9.75
C SER A 389 5.22 -5.85 9.44
N HIS A 390 4.26 -6.50 8.78
CA HIS A 390 2.94 -5.93 8.49
C HIS A 390 2.10 -5.60 9.73
N ARG A 391 2.47 -6.12 10.90
CA ARG A 391 1.87 -5.76 12.18
C ARG A 391 2.33 -4.39 12.71
N TYR A 392 3.46 -3.89 12.23
CA TYR A 392 4.06 -2.62 12.66
C TYR A 392 4.21 -1.67 11.46
N PRO A 393 3.12 -1.31 10.77
CA PRO A 393 3.20 -0.34 9.69
C PRO A 393 3.55 1.04 10.26
N ILE A 394 4.24 1.87 9.49
CA ILE A 394 4.45 1.88 8.04
C ILE A 394 5.90 1.52 7.68
N GLY A 395 6.08 0.77 6.58
CA GLY A 395 7.39 0.50 6.00
C GLY A 395 7.95 1.64 5.13
N PHE A 396 9.26 1.67 4.88
CA PHE A 396 9.82 2.43 3.75
C PHE A 396 10.93 1.68 3.02
N SER A 397 11.08 1.99 1.72
CA SER A 397 12.02 1.30 0.82
C SER A 397 13.49 1.60 1.10
N GLY A 398 13.83 2.70 1.76
CA GLY A 398 15.22 3.15 1.92
C GLY A 398 15.75 4.03 0.79
N ASP A 399 17.06 4.19 0.81
CA ASP A 399 17.82 5.30 0.23
C ASP A 399 18.16 5.03 -1.25
N SER A 400 17.12 4.84 -2.06
CA SER A 400 17.25 4.52 -3.49
C SER A 400 17.89 5.64 -4.32
N VAL A 401 18.63 5.25 -5.36
CA VAL A 401 19.24 6.20 -6.32
C VAL A 401 18.18 6.88 -7.18
N ILE A 402 18.32 8.18 -7.41
CA ILE A 402 17.44 8.98 -8.28
C ILE A 402 17.73 8.66 -9.76
N SER A 403 16.98 7.71 -10.33
CA SER A 403 17.14 7.28 -11.72
C SER A 403 15.82 6.73 -12.29
N TRP A 404 15.76 6.61 -13.62
CA TRP A 404 14.63 5.95 -14.29
C TRP A 404 14.60 4.46 -14.01
N GLU A 405 15.76 3.82 -13.89
CA GLU A 405 15.89 2.40 -13.53
C GLU A 405 15.28 2.14 -12.15
N SER A 406 15.57 2.99 -11.16
CA SER A 406 14.94 2.90 -9.84
C SER A 406 13.42 3.06 -9.93
N LEU A 407 12.94 4.06 -10.67
CA LEU A 407 11.50 4.24 -10.87
C LEU A 407 10.86 3.04 -11.59
N GLU A 408 11.54 2.39 -12.54
CA GLU A 408 11.06 1.19 -13.22
C GLU A 408 10.92 0.00 -12.26
N PHE A 409 11.80 -0.11 -11.25
CA PHE A 409 11.76 -1.19 -10.27
C PHE A 409 10.71 -0.99 -9.18
N GLN A 410 10.43 0.25 -8.77
CA GLN A 410 9.59 0.58 -7.61
C GLN A 410 8.15 0.04 -7.67
N PRO A 411 7.43 0.05 -8.81
CA PRO A 411 6.10 -0.57 -8.90
C PRO A 411 6.13 -2.09 -8.69
N TYR A 412 7.09 -2.79 -9.29
CA TYR A 412 7.30 -4.24 -9.08
C TYR A 412 7.65 -4.54 -7.62
N PHE A 413 8.56 -3.75 -7.04
CA PHE A 413 8.92 -3.83 -5.61
C PHE A 413 7.69 -3.64 -4.71
N THR A 414 6.80 -2.71 -5.06
CA THR A 414 5.54 -2.43 -4.35
C THR A 414 4.50 -3.53 -4.51
N ALA A 415 4.37 -4.09 -5.71
CA ALA A 415 3.45 -5.17 -5.97
C ALA A 415 3.85 -6.44 -5.20
N THR A 416 5.14 -6.80 -5.24
CA THR A 416 5.69 -8.02 -4.62
C THR A 416 5.72 -7.99 -3.09
N ALA A 417 5.79 -6.81 -2.46
CA ALA A 417 5.62 -6.68 -1.00
C ALA A 417 4.28 -7.27 -0.48
N SER A 418 3.24 -7.32 -1.33
CA SER A 418 1.96 -7.95 -0.98
C SER A 418 2.07 -9.46 -0.79
N ASN A 419 3.06 -10.12 -1.42
CA ASN A 419 3.31 -11.56 -1.27
C ASN A 419 3.91 -11.96 0.08
N VAL A 420 4.31 -10.99 0.90
CA VAL A 420 4.67 -11.19 2.32
C VAL A 420 3.70 -10.47 3.25
N GLY A 421 2.54 -10.08 2.73
CA GLY A 421 1.51 -9.37 3.46
C GLY A 421 1.88 -7.94 3.88
N TYR A 422 3.03 -7.40 3.46
CA TYR A 422 3.48 -6.07 3.87
C TYR A 422 2.92 -4.97 2.97
N CYS A 423 1.65 -4.65 3.19
CA CYS A 423 0.87 -3.82 2.27
C CYS A 423 0.91 -2.32 2.56
N TRP A 424 1.43 -1.90 3.71
CA TRP A 424 1.51 -0.50 4.13
C TRP A 424 2.95 -0.05 4.23
N TRP A 425 3.43 0.54 3.15
CA TRP A 425 4.79 1.04 3.06
C TRP A 425 4.90 2.24 2.10
N SER A 426 6.03 2.93 2.19
CA SER A 426 6.37 4.10 1.41
C SER A 426 7.68 3.89 0.64
N HIS A 427 7.94 4.78 -0.30
CA HIS A 427 9.25 4.98 -0.91
C HIS A 427 9.46 6.48 -1.03
N ASP A 428 10.71 6.88 -1.29
CA ASP A 428 11.04 8.29 -1.43
C ASP A 428 10.57 8.79 -2.77
N ILE A 429 9.50 9.59 -2.78
CA ILE A 429 8.95 10.12 -4.02
C ILE A 429 10.00 10.96 -4.73
N GLY A 430 10.37 10.51 -5.93
CA GLY A 430 11.41 11.11 -6.75
C GLY A 430 12.83 10.63 -6.44
N GLY A 431 12.99 9.57 -5.65
CA GLY A 431 14.26 8.97 -5.21
C GLY A 431 14.93 9.74 -4.06
N HIS A 432 15.85 9.05 -3.38
CA HIS A 432 16.51 9.55 -2.17
C HIS A 432 17.77 10.38 -2.47
N MET A 433 18.75 9.75 -3.12
CA MET A 433 20.11 10.28 -3.27
C MET A 433 20.72 10.03 -4.65
N MET A 434 21.91 10.61 -4.87
CA MET A 434 22.70 10.46 -6.10
C MET A 434 21.89 10.79 -7.35
N GLY A 435 22.33 10.33 -8.53
CA GLY A 435 21.60 10.51 -9.78
C GLY A 435 21.62 11.93 -10.35
N SER A 436 20.60 12.27 -11.14
CA SER A 436 20.52 13.53 -11.88
C SER A 436 19.14 14.17 -11.79
N TYR A 437 19.11 15.51 -11.82
CA TYR A 437 17.87 16.28 -11.84
C TYR A 437 17.06 16.02 -13.13
N SER A 438 15.78 15.70 -12.98
CA SER A 438 14.81 15.62 -14.08
C SER A 438 13.41 15.90 -13.54
N GLU A 439 12.78 16.98 -14.01
CA GLU A 439 11.40 17.29 -13.62
C GLU A 439 10.40 16.25 -14.09
N GLU A 440 10.63 15.64 -15.26
CA GLU A 440 9.78 14.56 -15.74
C GLU A 440 9.87 13.34 -14.83
N LEU A 441 11.08 12.96 -14.39
CA LEU A 441 11.25 11.86 -13.44
C LEU A 441 10.50 12.14 -12.14
N GLN A 442 10.60 13.36 -11.59
CA GLN A 442 9.86 13.75 -10.37
C GLN A 442 8.34 13.67 -10.58
N ILE A 443 7.84 14.13 -11.73
CA ILE A 443 6.42 14.00 -12.08
C ILE A 443 5.99 12.53 -12.14
N ARG A 444 6.71 11.69 -12.89
CA ARG A 444 6.36 10.27 -13.05
C ARG A 444 6.40 9.52 -11.72
N TRP A 445 7.38 9.82 -10.88
CA TRP A 445 7.49 9.21 -9.56
C TRP A 445 6.36 9.65 -8.61
N LEU A 446 5.98 10.93 -8.62
CA LEU A 446 4.84 11.40 -7.85
C LEU A 446 3.51 10.82 -8.35
N GLN A 447 3.33 10.74 -9.68
CA GLN A 447 2.16 10.10 -10.29
C GLN A 447 2.02 8.66 -9.77
N PHE A 448 3.10 7.89 -9.76
CA PHE A 448 3.14 6.57 -9.13
C PHE A 448 2.86 6.63 -7.61
N GLY A 449 3.44 7.60 -6.91
CA GLY A 449 3.25 7.81 -5.47
C GLY A 449 1.80 7.98 -5.04
N VAL A 450 0.98 8.69 -5.83
CA VAL A 450 -0.46 8.85 -5.56
C VAL A 450 -1.17 7.50 -5.48
N PHE A 451 -0.75 6.55 -6.31
CA PHE A 451 -1.28 5.19 -6.40
C PHE A 451 -0.36 4.15 -5.76
N SER A 452 0.46 4.58 -4.79
CA SER A 452 1.22 3.72 -3.87
C SER A 452 0.53 3.66 -2.49
N PRO A 453 0.86 2.70 -1.60
CA PRO A 453 0.21 2.61 -0.30
C PRO A 453 0.33 3.87 0.55
N ILE A 454 1.52 4.46 0.64
CA ILE A 454 1.79 5.71 1.36
C ILE A 454 2.55 6.67 0.42
N LEU A 455 2.15 7.95 0.39
CA LEU A 455 2.80 8.99 -0.39
C LEU A 455 3.70 9.84 0.52
N ARG A 456 5.01 9.64 0.43
CA ARG A 456 6.01 10.37 1.22
C ARG A 456 7.07 11.00 0.34
N LEU A 457 7.03 12.33 0.22
CA LEU A 457 8.14 13.07 -0.37
C LEU A 457 9.31 13.00 0.58
N HIS A 458 10.50 12.65 0.11
CA HIS A 458 11.73 12.61 0.89
C HIS A 458 12.97 12.66 -0.02
N SER A 459 14.11 13.07 0.53
CA SER A 459 15.41 13.08 -0.13
C SER A 459 16.56 13.25 0.86
N SER A 460 17.78 12.97 0.39
CA SER A 460 19.02 13.30 1.08
C SER A 460 19.25 14.82 1.24
N ALA A 461 20.21 15.17 2.10
CA ALA A 461 20.64 16.54 2.39
C ALA A 461 21.48 17.16 1.27
N SER A 462 20.87 17.29 0.08
CA SER A 462 21.42 18.08 -1.02
C SER A 462 20.64 19.39 -1.17
N PRO A 463 21.32 20.55 -1.27
CA PRO A 463 20.65 21.82 -1.52
C PRO A 463 20.01 21.87 -2.91
N PHE A 464 20.41 21.01 -3.85
CA PHE A 464 19.86 20.95 -5.21
C PHE A 464 18.73 19.95 -5.37
N ASN A 465 18.50 19.08 -4.38
CA ASN A 465 17.43 18.08 -4.40
C ASN A 465 16.21 18.63 -3.67
N HIS A 466 15.47 19.49 -4.37
CA HIS A 466 14.23 20.07 -3.89
C HIS A 466 13.06 19.11 -4.09
N LYS A 467 12.08 19.17 -3.17
CA LYS A 467 10.80 18.44 -3.28
C LYS A 467 9.60 19.38 -3.25
N GLU A 468 9.85 20.66 -2.98
CA GLU A 468 8.84 21.71 -2.92
C GLU A 468 8.28 21.94 -4.33
N PRO A 469 6.95 21.81 -4.55
CA PRO A 469 6.38 21.92 -5.90
C PRO A 469 6.69 23.23 -6.63
N TRP A 470 6.79 24.34 -5.89
CA TRP A 470 7.04 25.69 -6.42
C TRP A 470 8.50 25.98 -6.78
N ASN A 471 9.42 25.02 -6.58
CA ASN A 471 10.80 25.14 -7.03
C ASN A 471 11.01 24.62 -8.47
N TYR A 472 9.97 24.05 -9.09
CA TYR A 472 10.00 23.57 -10.47
C TYR A 472 9.40 24.57 -11.46
N THR A 473 9.43 24.26 -12.76
CA THR A 473 8.66 25.01 -13.77
C THR A 473 7.17 25.05 -13.44
N ILE A 474 6.45 26.07 -13.95
CA ILE A 474 5.00 26.25 -13.74
C ILE A 474 4.20 25.01 -14.16
N GLU A 475 4.59 24.36 -15.26
CA GLU A 475 3.95 23.12 -15.72
C GLU A 475 4.11 22.01 -14.66
N THR A 476 5.34 21.80 -14.19
CA THR A 476 5.66 20.77 -13.20
C THR A 476 5.00 21.05 -11.86
N GLU A 477 5.07 22.29 -11.36
CA GLU A 477 4.36 22.70 -10.13
C GLU A 477 2.87 22.40 -10.25
N THR A 478 2.25 22.71 -11.40
CA THR A 478 0.82 22.51 -11.64
C THR A 478 0.46 21.03 -11.59
N ILE A 479 1.21 20.17 -12.29
CA ILE A 479 0.98 18.73 -12.32
C ILE A 479 1.17 18.16 -10.91
N ILE A 480 2.28 18.46 -10.25
CA ILE A 480 2.59 17.96 -8.91
C ILE A 480 1.48 18.36 -7.92
N SER A 481 1.07 19.63 -7.92
CA SER A 481 0.01 20.14 -7.05
C SER A 481 -1.32 19.44 -7.29
N GLN A 482 -1.68 19.13 -8.54
CA GLN A 482 -2.92 18.42 -8.88
C GLN A 482 -2.90 16.98 -8.36
N TYR A 483 -1.79 16.27 -8.48
CA TYR A 483 -1.64 14.90 -7.97
C TYR A 483 -1.63 14.84 -6.44
N MET A 484 -0.95 15.78 -5.77
CA MET A 484 -1.01 15.87 -4.30
C MET A 484 -2.42 16.17 -3.80
N ARG A 485 -3.18 17.03 -4.49
CA ARG A 485 -4.62 17.21 -4.19
C ARG A 485 -5.41 15.94 -4.45
N LEU A 486 -5.17 15.23 -5.55
CA LEU A 486 -5.84 13.97 -5.87
C LEU A 486 -5.61 12.91 -4.78
N ARG A 487 -4.38 12.79 -4.26
CA ARG A 487 -4.08 11.88 -3.14
C ARG A 487 -4.95 12.16 -1.93
N HIS A 488 -5.10 13.42 -1.54
CA HIS A 488 -5.93 13.79 -0.40
C HIS A 488 -7.42 13.58 -0.68
N ARG A 489 -7.86 13.84 -1.91
CA ARG A 489 -9.21 13.51 -2.36
C ARG A 489 -9.49 11.99 -2.28
N LEU A 490 -8.50 11.13 -2.47
CA LEU A 490 -8.66 9.68 -2.40
C LEU A 490 -8.80 9.13 -0.97
N ILE A 491 -8.63 9.94 0.08
CA ILE A 491 -8.66 9.45 1.47
C ILE A 491 -9.91 8.61 1.80
N PRO A 492 -11.16 8.98 1.45
CA PRO A 492 -12.33 8.15 1.76
C PRO A 492 -12.26 6.74 1.12
N TYR A 493 -11.77 6.66 -0.12
CA TYR A 493 -11.53 5.41 -0.81
C TYR A 493 -10.42 4.60 -0.13
N LEU A 494 -9.25 5.20 0.08
CA LEU A 494 -8.09 4.54 0.70
C LEU A 494 -8.39 4.07 2.11
N TYR A 495 -9.16 4.84 2.86
CA TYR A 495 -9.53 4.54 4.22
C TYR A 495 -10.53 3.38 4.30
N SER A 496 -11.43 3.27 3.33
CA SER A 496 -12.27 2.08 3.16
C SER A 496 -11.44 0.85 2.76
N MET A 497 -10.40 1.02 1.94
CA MET A 497 -9.45 -0.07 1.63
C MET A 497 -8.63 -0.48 2.86
N ASN A 498 -8.29 0.47 3.73
CA ASN A 498 -7.61 0.22 5.00
C ASN A 498 -8.45 -0.62 5.94
N TYR A 499 -9.73 -0.28 6.10
CA TYR A 499 -10.68 -1.14 6.81
C TYR A 499 -10.83 -2.53 6.17
N ARG A 500 -10.84 -2.61 4.84
CA ARG A 500 -10.91 -3.90 4.12
C ARG A 500 -9.71 -4.79 4.36
N ILE A 501 -8.49 -4.24 4.39
CA ILE A 501 -7.29 -5.01 4.72
C ILE A 501 -7.39 -5.50 6.16
N HIS A 502 -7.67 -4.58 7.09
CA HIS A 502 -7.73 -4.88 8.52
C HIS A 502 -8.76 -5.99 8.85
N THR A 503 -9.94 -5.96 8.22
CA THR A 503 -11.03 -6.89 8.54
C THR A 503 -11.09 -8.14 7.67
N LYS A 504 -10.66 -8.06 6.40
CA LYS A 504 -10.80 -9.15 5.42
C LYS A 504 -9.46 -9.71 4.94
N GLY A 505 -8.34 -9.06 5.25
CA GLY A 505 -7.01 -9.48 4.79
C GLY A 505 -6.82 -9.33 3.28
N ILE A 506 -7.47 -8.34 2.65
CA ILE A 506 -7.38 -8.11 1.19
C ILE A 506 -6.52 -6.87 0.93
N PRO A 507 -5.25 -7.04 0.48
CA PRO A 507 -4.31 -5.95 0.18
C PRO A 507 -4.87 -4.81 -0.67
N LEU A 508 -4.32 -3.61 -0.48
CA LEU A 508 -4.58 -2.44 -1.34
C LEU A 508 -3.98 -2.70 -2.72
N ILE A 509 -2.67 -2.95 -2.76
CA ILE A 509 -1.97 -3.34 -3.99
C ILE A 509 -2.15 -4.84 -4.17
N ARG A 510 -2.62 -5.27 -5.35
CA ARG A 510 -2.70 -6.69 -5.68
C ARG A 510 -2.05 -6.89 -7.06
N PRO A 511 -0.95 -7.66 -7.15
CA PRO A 511 -0.40 -8.07 -8.43
C PRO A 511 -1.47 -8.75 -9.31
N MET A 512 -1.34 -8.66 -10.63
CA MET A 512 -2.36 -9.16 -11.56
C MET A 512 -2.71 -10.64 -11.33
N TYR A 513 -1.71 -11.46 -11.02
CA TYR A 513 -1.88 -12.90 -10.79
C TYR A 513 -2.74 -13.23 -9.55
N TYR A 514 -3.00 -12.29 -8.63
CA TYR A 514 -3.89 -12.54 -7.48
C TYR A 514 -5.34 -12.81 -7.91
N LEU A 515 -5.80 -12.13 -8.96
CA LEU A 515 -7.18 -12.24 -9.45
C LEU A 515 -7.28 -13.09 -10.71
N TYR A 516 -6.18 -13.23 -11.46
CA TYR A 516 -6.13 -13.94 -12.74
C TYR A 516 -5.03 -15.01 -12.74
N ALA A 517 -5.01 -15.85 -11.70
CA ALA A 517 -3.97 -16.85 -11.52
C ALA A 517 -3.90 -17.91 -12.65
N GLU A 518 -5.00 -18.12 -13.39
CA GLU A 518 -5.04 -19.04 -14.55
C GLU A 518 -4.57 -18.40 -15.86
N GLU A 519 -4.45 -17.06 -15.90
CA GLU A 519 -4.04 -16.32 -17.10
C GLU A 519 -2.52 -16.14 -17.09
N LYS A 520 -1.83 -16.68 -18.10
CA LYS A 520 -0.36 -16.62 -18.18
C LYS A 520 0.15 -15.18 -18.24
N GLU A 521 -0.63 -14.31 -18.87
CA GLU A 521 -0.37 -12.89 -19.04
C GLU A 521 -0.19 -12.18 -17.69
N ALA A 522 -0.98 -12.57 -16.67
CA ALA A 522 -0.98 -11.95 -15.35
C ALA A 522 0.38 -12.04 -14.63
N TYR A 523 1.21 -13.03 -14.98
CA TYR A 523 2.55 -13.22 -14.43
C TYR A 523 3.65 -12.43 -15.16
N HIS A 524 3.29 -11.73 -16.25
CA HIS A 524 4.22 -10.94 -17.07
C HIS A 524 3.88 -9.44 -17.03
N CYS A 525 3.24 -8.99 -15.94
CA CYS A 525 2.82 -7.61 -15.73
C CYS A 525 3.44 -7.07 -14.41
N PRO A 526 4.77 -6.94 -14.30
CA PRO A 526 5.45 -6.63 -13.03
C PRO A 526 5.07 -5.26 -12.45
N ASN A 527 4.77 -4.29 -13.31
CA ASN A 527 4.45 -2.91 -12.94
C ASN A 527 2.95 -2.58 -13.05
N GLU A 528 2.11 -3.58 -13.33
CA GLU A 528 0.66 -3.41 -13.40
C GLU A 528 0.02 -4.06 -12.17
N TYR A 529 -0.89 -3.35 -11.51
CA TYR A 529 -1.52 -3.85 -10.28
C TYR A 529 -2.90 -3.26 -10.06
N PHE A 530 -3.74 -3.99 -9.32
CA PHE A 530 -4.96 -3.42 -8.77
C PHE A 530 -4.63 -2.49 -7.61
N PHE A 531 -5.18 -1.29 -7.64
CA PHE A 531 -5.12 -0.31 -6.56
C PHE A 531 -6.48 -0.24 -5.85
N GLY A 532 -6.62 -1.01 -4.79
CA GLY A 532 -7.86 -1.25 -4.07
C GLY A 532 -8.82 -2.14 -4.86
N SER A 533 -10.13 -1.89 -4.80
CA SER A 533 -11.13 -2.64 -5.58
C SER A 533 -11.38 -2.09 -6.99
N GLU A 534 -11.23 -0.78 -7.18
CA GLU A 534 -11.84 -0.05 -8.30
C GLU A 534 -10.87 0.23 -9.45
N PHE A 535 -9.58 0.40 -9.14
CA PHE A 535 -8.57 0.85 -10.10
C PHE A 535 -7.62 -0.27 -10.52
N LEU A 536 -7.22 -0.23 -11.79
CA LEU A 536 -6.09 -0.91 -12.38
C LEU A 536 -5.07 0.15 -12.82
N VAL A 537 -3.83 0.06 -12.32
CA VAL A 537 -2.82 1.10 -12.48
C VAL A 537 -1.57 0.52 -13.14
N HIS A 538 -1.00 1.24 -14.10
CA HIS A 538 0.32 0.95 -14.65
C HIS A 538 1.14 2.25 -14.69
N PRO A 539 2.05 2.50 -13.75
CA PRO A 539 2.89 3.69 -13.76
C PRO A 539 3.72 3.80 -15.04
N VAL A 540 3.96 5.03 -15.49
CA VAL A 540 4.90 5.33 -16.59
C VAL A 540 6.28 5.52 -15.99
N THR A 541 7.22 4.64 -16.33
CA THR A 541 8.57 4.61 -15.73
C THR A 541 9.67 4.88 -16.75
N SER A 542 9.33 5.56 -17.85
CA SER A 542 10.25 5.97 -18.91
C SER A 542 9.95 7.39 -19.36
N PRO A 543 10.94 8.14 -19.88
CA PRO A 543 10.73 9.47 -20.41
C PRO A 543 9.80 9.47 -21.64
N ILE A 544 9.16 10.61 -21.91
CA ILE A 544 8.41 10.83 -23.15
C ILE A 544 9.35 10.82 -24.37
N ASN A 545 8.83 10.39 -25.51
CA ASN A 545 9.46 10.69 -26.79
C ASN A 545 9.28 12.19 -27.11
N GLU A 546 10.37 12.89 -27.43
CA GLU A 546 10.37 14.33 -27.66
C GLU A 546 9.47 14.75 -28.84
N GLU A 547 9.46 13.99 -29.94
CA GLU A 547 8.63 14.31 -31.10
C GLU A 547 7.15 13.96 -30.88
N ALA A 548 6.84 12.78 -30.32
CA ALA A 548 5.46 12.35 -30.11
C ALA A 548 4.81 12.96 -28.86
N ARG A 549 5.62 13.55 -27.96
CA ARG A 549 5.21 14.11 -26.66
C ARG A 549 4.42 13.13 -25.77
N VAL A 550 4.74 11.84 -25.87
CA VAL A 550 4.13 10.75 -25.08
C VAL A 550 5.15 9.69 -24.67
N ALA A 551 4.88 9.04 -23.54
CA ALA A 551 5.56 7.84 -23.07
C ALA A 551 4.59 6.66 -23.13
N LYS A 552 5.10 5.43 -23.24
CA LYS A 552 4.28 4.22 -23.40
C LYS A 552 4.45 3.26 -22.24
N VAL A 553 3.42 2.48 -21.97
CA VAL A 553 3.47 1.28 -21.12
C VAL A 553 2.82 0.11 -21.84
N ASN A 554 3.29 -1.11 -21.58
CA ASN A 554 2.64 -2.31 -22.09
C ASN A 554 1.56 -2.75 -21.09
N PHE A 555 0.30 -2.63 -21.48
CA PHE A 555 -0.82 -2.87 -20.58
C PHE A 555 -1.56 -4.14 -20.98
N TRP A 556 -1.87 -4.98 -20.00
CA TRP A 556 -2.73 -6.14 -20.20
C TRP A 556 -4.11 -5.87 -19.64
N PHE A 557 -5.13 -6.00 -20.47
CA PHE A 557 -6.50 -5.88 -20.05
C PHE A 557 -7.08 -7.27 -19.78
N PRO A 558 -7.46 -7.59 -18.53
CA PRO A 558 -8.31 -8.74 -18.27
C PRO A 558 -9.67 -8.61 -18.98
N GLU A 559 -10.47 -9.67 -19.00
CA GLU A 559 -11.81 -9.61 -19.62
C GLU A 559 -12.77 -8.73 -18.82
N ASP A 560 -12.94 -7.48 -19.26
CA ASP A 560 -13.95 -6.52 -18.77
C ASP A 560 -14.01 -5.29 -19.71
N ILE A 561 -14.77 -4.27 -19.34
CA ILE A 561 -14.65 -2.89 -19.83
C ILE A 561 -13.85 -2.07 -18.82
N TYR A 562 -12.97 -1.22 -19.31
CA TYR A 562 -12.12 -0.34 -18.51
C TYR A 562 -12.26 1.10 -18.99
N ILE A 563 -12.35 2.05 -18.06
CA ILE A 563 -12.50 3.48 -18.38
C ILE A 563 -11.35 4.25 -17.75
N ASP A 564 -10.56 4.94 -18.56
CA ASP A 564 -9.45 5.75 -18.04
C ASP A 564 -9.97 6.93 -17.22
N TYR A 565 -9.51 7.00 -15.97
CA TYR A 565 -9.92 8.01 -15.00
C TYR A 565 -9.61 9.44 -15.48
N PHE A 566 -8.46 9.63 -16.11
CA PHE A 566 -7.98 10.94 -16.55
C PHE A 566 -8.50 11.32 -17.93
N THR A 567 -8.40 10.40 -18.90
CA THR A 567 -8.74 10.71 -20.30
C THR A 567 -10.21 10.49 -20.62
N GLY A 568 -10.88 9.57 -19.92
CA GLY A 568 -12.24 9.14 -20.25
C GLY A 568 -12.32 8.13 -21.41
N LEU A 569 -11.18 7.71 -21.96
CA LEU A 569 -11.14 6.66 -22.98
C LEU A 569 -11.69 5.34 -22.41
N ILE A 570 -12.57 4.72 -23.19
CA ILE A 570 -13.19 3.44 -22.87
C ILE A 570 -12.42 2.34 -23.62
N TYR A 571 -12.09 1.26 -22.93
CA TYR A 571 -11.33 0.14 -23.47
C TYR A 571 -12.10 -1.17 -23.32
N GLN A 572 -12.09 -1.98 -24.38
CA GLN A 572 -12.49 -3.38 -24.29
C GLN A 572 -11.29 -4.24 -23.84
N GLY A 573 -11.53 -5.13 -22.89
CA GLY A 573 -10.50 -6.00 -22.32
C GLY A 573 -10.23 -7.29 -23.11
N LYS A 574 -9.60 -8.27 -22.43
CA LYS A 574 -9.15 -9.56 -22.97
C LYS A 574 -8.07 -9.43 -24.06
N ARG A 575 -7.09 -8.55 -23.84
CA ARG A 575 -6.00 -8.29 -24.81
C ARG A 575 -4.83 -7.54 -24.18
N ARG A 576 -3.73 -7.45 -24.92
CA ARG A 576 -2.62 -6.53 -24.62
C ARG A 576 -2.62 -5.36 -25.59
N MET A 577 -2.27 -4.18 -25.09
CA MET A 577 -2.09 -2.98 -25.89
C MET A 577 -1.11 -2.04 -25.21
N ASN A 578 -0.37 -1.26 -25.99
CA ASN A 578 0.42 -0.18 -25.42
C ASN A 578 -0.48 1.02 -25.14
N LEU A 579 -0.36 1.61 -23.95
CA LEU A 579 -1.04 2.85 -23.59
C LEU A 579 -0.04 3.99 -23.59
N TYR A 580 -0.42 5.13 -24.18
CA TYR A 580 0.42 6.29 -24.41
C TYR A 580 -0.11 7.47 -23.62
N ARG A 581 0.74 8.06 -22.77
CA ARG A 581 0.36 9.22 -21.96
C ARG A 581 1.33 10.37 -22.14
N ASP A 582 0.78 11.58 -22.16
CA ASP A 582 1.55 12.80 -22.05
C ASP A 582 2.20 12.90 -20.66
N LYS A 583 2.95 13.98 -20.44
CA LYS A 583 3.61 14.25 -19.15
C LYS A 583 2.61 14.38 -17.98
N LYS A 584 1.37 14.78 -18.26
CA LYS A 584 0.34 15.09 -17.25
C LYS A 584 -0.33 13.85 -16.67
N ASN A 585 -0.42 12.76 -17.44
CA ASN A 585 -1.24 11.61 -17.05
C ASN A 585 -0.43 10.31 -16.96
N ILE A 586 -0.97 9.36 -16.18
CA ILE A 586 -0.57 7.95 -16.18
C ILE A 586 -1.80 7.07 -16.42
N PRO A 587 -1.63 5.83 -16.90
CA PRO A 587 -2.73 4.87 -17.00
C PRO A 587 -3.29 4.49 -15.63
N VAL A 588 -4.50 4.98 -15.35
CA VAL A 588 -5.32 4.62 -14.19
C VAL A 588 -6.71 4.33 -14.71
N LEU A 589 -7.05 3.05 -14.77
CA LEU A 589 -8.30 2.59 -15.35
C LEU A 589 -9.27 2.16 -14.26
N MET A 590 -10.49 2.67 -14.33
CA MET A 590 -11.63 2.21 -13.54
C MET A 590 -12.21 0.96 -14.20
N LYS A 591 -12.46 -0.08 -13.41
CA LYS A 591 -13.28 -1.21 -13.89
C LYS A 591 -14.70 -0.74 -14.16
N ALA A 592 -15.38 -1.37 -15.11
CA ALA A 592 -16.81 -1.13 -15.30
C ALA A 592 -17.58 -1.42 -14.01
N GLY A 593 -18.54 -0.55 -13.69
CA GLY A 593 -19.29 -0.62 -12.43
C GLY A 593 -18.57 -0.03 -11.21
N ALA A 594 -17.32 0.44 -11.37
CA ALA A 594 -16.58 0.98 -10.24
C ALA A 594 -17.26 2.19 -9.59
N ILE A 595 -17.15 2.30 -8.26
CA ILE A 595 -17.64 3.44 -7.47
C ILE A 595 -16.52 3.89 -6.54
N VAL A 596 -15.99 5.10 -6.77
CA VAL A 596 -14.86 5.66 -6.03
C VAL A 596 -15.31 6.91 -5.27
N PRO A 597 -15.42 6.85 -3.93
CA PRO A 597 -15.70 8.03 -3.12
C PRO A 597 -14.43 8.88 -2.96
N LEU A 598 -14.55 10.16 -3.32
CA LEU A 598 -13.51 11.17 -3.23
C LEU A 598 -13.95 12.28 -2.28
N ALA A 599 -13.06 12.74 -1.41
CA ALA A 599 -13.29 13.96 -0.65
C ALA A 599 -13.33 15.16 -1.60
N VAL A 600 -14.23 16.10 -1.33
CA VAL A 600 -14.16 17.45 -1.87
C VAL A 600 -13.53 18.33 -0.79
N ALA A 601 -12.47 19.05 -1.16
CA ALA A 601 -11.72 19.85 -0.21
C ALA A 601 -12.60 20.93 0.44
N GLY A 602 -12.51 21.03 1.77
CA GLY A 602 -13.12 22.11 2.55
C GLY A 602 -12.20 23.33 2.65
N ASP A 603 -12.47 24.20 3.63
CA ASP A 603 -11.69 25.40 3.87
C ASP A 603 -10.27 25.09 4.37
N ASN A 604 -10.12 24.06 5.22
CA ASN A 604 -8.83 23.54 5.63
C ASN A 604 -8.42 22.37 4.73
N MET A 605 -7.38 22.58 3.92
CA MET A 605 -6.88 21.59 2.97
C MET A 605 -6.20 20.39 3.64
N ASN A 606 -5.59 20.58 4.82
CA ASN A 606 -4.87 19.52 5.53
C ASN A 606 -5.82 18.58 6.29
N ASP A 607 -7.08 18.99 6.46
CA ASP A 607 -8.06 18.18 7.17
C ASP A 607 -8.29 16.84 6.44
N SER A 608 -8.12 15.76 7.19
CA SER A 608 -8.38 14.39 6.72
C SER A 608 -9.64 13.79 7.36
N SER A 609 -10.38 14.55 8.17
CA SER A 609 -11.64 14.14 8.80
C SER A 609 -12.70 13.72 7.76
N ASN A 610 -13.83 13.17 8.23
CA ASN A 610 -14.88 12.74 7.31
C ASN A 610 -15.40 13.97 6.55
N PRO A 611 -15.28 14.03 5.21
CA PRO A 611 -15.53 15.27 4.49
C PRO A 611 -17.02 15.60 4.51
N LYS A 612 -17.41 16.88 4.53
CA LYS A 612 -18.82 17.25 4.40
C LYS A 612 -19.39 16.86 3.03
N THR A 613 -18.58 16.95 1.99
CA THR A 613 -18.98 16.66 0.60
C THR A 613 -18.13 15.53 0.02
N LEU A 614 -18.80 14.52 -0.54
CA LEU A 614 -18.14 13.46 -1.33
C LEU A 614 -18.46 13.63 -2.81
N GLU A 615 -17.44 13.53 -3.66
CA GLU A 615 -17.63 13.23 -5.06
C GLU A 615 -17.63 11.70 -5.25
N LEU A 616 -18.69 11.12 -5.79
CA LEU A 616 -18.76 9.72 -6.18
C LEU A 616 -18.41 9.62 -7.66
N CYS A 617 -17.19 9.17 -7.96
CA CYS A 617 -16.79 8.89 -9.33
C CYS A 617 -17.22 7.46 -9.70
N ILE A 618 -18.12 7.31 -10.67
CA ILE A 618 -18.67 6.02 -11.08
C ILE A 618 -18.32 5.68 -12.53
N ALA A 619 -18.10 4.41 -12.83
CA ALA A 619 -17.74 3.93 -14.17
C ALA A 619 -18.88 3.13 -14.83
N ALA A 620 -19.18 3.43 -16.08
CA ALA A 620 -20.20 2.73 -16.88
C ALA A 620 -19.80 1.28 -17.25
N GLY A 621 -20.78 0.49 -17.69
CA GLY A 621 -20.58 -0.78 -18.40
C GLY A 621 -20.97 -2.04 -17.61
N ALA A 622 -21.08 -1.94 -16.29
CA ALA A 622 -21.48 -3.04 -15.43
C ALA A 622 -22.18 -2.55 -14.16
N ASP A 623 -22.86 -3.48 -13.49
CA ASP A 623 -23.37 -3.25 -12.14
C ASP A 623 -22.18 -3.18 -11.16
N GLY A 624 -22.36 -2.50 -10.02
CA GLY A 624 -21.29 -2.35 -9.04
C GLY A 624 -21.79 -2.06 -7.64
N GLU A 625 -20.92 -2.29 -6.66
CA GLU A 625 -21.20 -2.01 -5.24
C GLU A 625 -19.94 -1.52 -4.54
N PHE A 626 -20.10 -0.53 -3.67
CA PHE A 626 -19.04 -0.06 -2.79
C PHE A 626 -19.58 0.19 -1.38
N ALA A 627 -18.79 -0.17 -0.36
CA ALA A 627 -19.11 0.09 1.04
C ALA A 627 -18.10 1.11 1.58
N LEU A 628 -18.55 2.35 1.73
CA LEU A 628 -17.78 3.43 2.35
C LEU A 628 -17.77 3.22 3.87
N TYR A 629 -16.58 3.13 4.45
CA TYR A 629 -16.36 3.01 5.89
C TYR A 629 -15.91 4.37 6.47
N GLU A 630 -16.56 4.79 7.55
CA GLU A 630 -16.27 6.05 8.26
C GLU A 630 -16.29 5.83 9.78
N ASP A 631 -15.29 6.38 10.48
CA ASP A 631 -15.19 6.41 11.95
C ASP A 631 -14.49 7.72 12.38
N ASP A 632 -13.91 7.81 13.57
CA ASP A 632 -13.14 9.01 13.99
C ASP A 632 -11.75 9.15 13.34
N GLY A 633 -11.23 8.10 12.68
CA GLY A 633 -9.95 8.10 11.99
C GLY A 633 -8.71 8.09 12.89
N LEU A 634 -8.85 8.06 14.21
CA LEU A 634 -7.74 8.32 15.14
C LEU A 634 -7.68 7.33 16.31
N THR A 635 -8.81 7.02 16.94
CA THR A 635 -8.83 6.25 18.19
C THR A 635 -9.12 4.77 17.94
N MET A 636 -9.00 3.98 18.99
CA MET A 636 -9.41 2.57 19.01
C MET A 636 -10.93 2.36 19.21
N ASN A 637 -11.76 3.41 19.22
CA ASN A 637 -13.20 3.30 19.45
C ASN A 637 -13.92 2.43 18.41
N TYR A 638 -13.35 2.26 17.21
CA TYR A 638 -13.90 1.37 16.18
C TYR A 638 -14.01 -0.09 16.65
N GLU A 639 -13.16 -0.54 17.59
CA GLU A 639 -13.24 -1.89 18.19
C GLU A 639 -14.54 -2.10 18.98
N GLN A 640 -15.17 -1.00 19.43
CA GLN A 640 -16.44 -1.00 20.16
C GLN A 640 -17.65 -0.78 19.24
N GLY A 641 -17.43 -0.73 17.92
CA GLY A 641 -18.51 -0.49 16.94
C GLY A 641 -18.79 0.99 16.66
N CYS A 642 -17.95 1.92 17.10
CA CYS A 642 -18.07 3.36 16.79
C CYS A 642 -17.62 3.68 15.36
N PHE A 643 -18.37 3.19 14.38
CA PHE A 643 -18.17 3.47 12.96
C PHE A 643 -19.51 3.38 12.21
N ALA A 644 -19.54 3.91 10.99
CA ALA A 644 -20.66 3.81 10.08
C ALA A 644 -20.24 3.27 8.71
N ILE A 645 -21.16 2.58 8.04
CA ILE A 645 -21.01 2.06 6.69
C ILE A 645 -22.12 2.62 5.80
N THR A 646 -21.73 3.26 4.70
CA THR A 646 -22.66 3.69 3.64
C THR A 646 -22.47 2.80 2.42
N ARG A 647 -23.49 2.01 2.06
CA ARG A 647 -23.46 1.18 0.85
C ARG A 647 -23.95 1.96 -0.36
N MET A 648 -23.26 1.77 -1.48
CA MET A 648 -23.58 2.39 -2.76
C MET A 648 -23.69 1.28 -3.80
N ARG A 649 -24.76 1.30 -4.60
CA ARG A 649 -25.05 0.26 -5.60
C ARG A 649 -25.39 0.90 -6.93
N LEU A 650 -24.71 0.48 -7.97
CA LEU A 650 -25.01 0.82 -9.35
C LEU A 650 -25.71 -0.37 -10.00
N ASP A 651 -26.99 -0.24 -10.31
CA ASP A 651 -27.71 -1.16 -11.19
C ASP A 651 -27.71 -0.55 -12.60
N TYR A 652 -26.70 -0.93 -13.37
CA TYR A 652 -26.46 -0.41 -14.71
C TYR A 652 -27.36 -1.09 -15.74
N ARG A 653 -27.54 -2.41 -15.62
CA ARG A 653 -28.14 -3.23 -16.67
C ARG A 653 -29.65 -3.34 -16.60
N LYS A 654 -30.26 -3.25 -15.42
CA LYS A 654 -31.70 -3.49 -15.25
C LYS A 654 -32.45 -2.20 -14.94
N ALA A 655 -32.22 -1.64 -13.76
CA ALA A 655 -32.99 -0.51 -13.27
C ALA A 655 -32.49 0.84 -13.79
N GLY A 656 -31.23 0.91 -14.25
CA GLY A 656 -30.60 2.15 -14.68
C GLY A 656 -30.55 3.16 -13.53
N GLU A 657 -30.12 2.72 -12.34
CA GLU A 657 -30.10 3.54 -11.14
C GLU A 657 -28.82 3.38 -10.30
N LEU A 658 -28.37 4.50 -9.72
CA LEU A 658 -27.40 4.53 -8.63
C LEU A 658 -28.15 4.75 -7.32
N MET A 659 -27.94 3.85 -6.36
CA MET A 659 -28.49 3.93 -5.01
C MET A 659 -27.38 4.23 -4.02
N ILE A 660 -27.57 5.29 -3.22
CA ILE A 660 -26.80 5.57 -2.02
C ILE A 660 -27.73 5.18 -0.86
N GLU A 661 -27.39 4.13 -0.14
CA GLU A 661 -28.19 3.64 0.98
C GLU A 661 -28.05 4.59 2.19
N LYS A 662 -29.01 4.52 3.10
CA LYS A 662 -28.88 5.19 4.40
C LYS A 662 -27.67 4.59 5.13
N PRO A 663 -26.78 5.39 5.74
CA PRO A 663 -25.67 4.84 6.50
C PRO A 663 -26.15 4.00 7.69
N GLU A 664 -25.44 2.91 7.97
CA GLU A 664 -25.67 2.00 9.10
C GLU A 664 -24.54 2.12 10.12
N GLY A 665 -24.85 2.07 11.42
CA GLY A 665 -23.87 2.15 12.50
C GLY A 665 -23.96 3.45 13.30
N ASP A 666 -22.83 3.91 13.81
CA ASP A 666 -22.73 5.14 14.60
C ASP A 666 -22.76 6.39 13.72
N MET A 667 -23.92 7.01 13.61
CA MET A 667 -24.13 8.20 12.78
C MET A 667 -23.34 9.43 13.28
N THR A 668 -22.83 9.43 14.52
CA THR A 668 -22.11 10.60 15.08
C THR A 668 -20.75 10.82 14.44
N VAL A 669 -20.20 9.79 13.77
CA VAL A 669 -18.94 9.89 13.03
C VAL A 669 -19.13 10.53 11.65
N ILE A 670 -20.35 10.61 11.14
CA ILE A 670 -20.67 11.21 9.83
C ILE A 670 -21.13 12.66 10.06
N PRO A 671 -20.64 13.64 9.28
CA PRO A 671 -21.17 15.00 9.26
C PRO A 671 -22.70 15.01 9.08
N PRO A 672 -23.44 15.74 9.94
CA PRO A 672 -24.91 15.77 9.89
C PRO A 672 -25.46 16.37 8.60
N ASP A 673 -24.69 17.22 7.93
CA ASP A 673 -25.03 17.93 6.70
C ASP A 673 -24.29 17.36 5.47
N ARG A 674 -24.01 16.05 5.48
CA ARG A 674 -23.39 15.30 4.37
C ARG A 674 -24.06 15.61 3.04
N THR A 675 -23.24 15.90 2.03
CA THR A 675 -23.67 16.00 0.64
C THR A 675 -22.85 15.15 -0.32
N TYR A 676 -23.45 14.82 -1.46
CA TYR A 676 -22.82 14.06 -2.54
C TYR A 676 -22.86 14.85 -3.86
N GLN A 677 -21.77 14.78 -4.61
CA GLN A 677 -21.67 15.12 -6.03
C GLN A 677 -21.39 13.83 -6.80
N VAL A 678 -21.98 13.63 -7.97
CA VAL A 678 -21.72 12.41 -8.76
C VAL A 678 -21.03 12.79 -10.07
N ARG A 679 -19.88 12.14 -10.30
CA ARG A 679 -19.11 12.19 -11.55
C ARG A 679 -19.22 10.82 -12.21
N MET A 680 -19.63 10.77 -13.46
CA MET A 680 -19.94 9.53 -14.15
C MET A 680 -19.06 9.44 -15.39
N LYS A 681 -18.23 8.40 -15.47
CA LYS A 681 -17.23 8.18 -16.52
C LYS A 681 -17.71 7.08 -17.48
N GLY A 682 -17.54 7.31 -18.78
CA GLY A 682 -17.92 6.37 -19.84
C GLY A 682 -19.43 6.31 -20.13
N PHE A 683 -20.23 7.22 -19.57
CA PHE A 683 -21.67 7.25 -19.78
C PHE A 683 -22.02 8.08 -21.02
N GLN A 684 -22.93 7.58 -21.85
CA GLN A 684 -23.56 8.40 -22.88
C GLN A 684 -24.50 9.43 -22.25
N ASP A 685 -24.69 10.58 -22.92
CA ASP A 685 -25.64 11.61 -22.47
C ASP A 685 -27.06 11.01 -22.32
N PRO A 686 -27.61 10.97 -21.10
CA PRO A 686 -28.90 10.33 -20.86
C PRO A 686 -30.09 11.24 -21.20
N GLY A 687 -29.86 12.53 -21.47
CA GLY A 687 -30.89 13.56 -21.65
C GLY A 687 -31.61 13.97 -20.36
N LYS A 688 -32.01 13.00 -19.51
CA LYS A 688 -32.71 13.27 -18.25
C LYS A 688 -32.37 12.28 -17.14
N ILE A 689 -31.99 12.82 -15.99
CA ILE A 689 -31.69 12.09 -14.75
C ILE A 689 -32.60 12.60 -13.63
N LEU A 690 -33.21 11.69 -12.87
CA LEU A 690 -34.02 12.03 -11.71
C LEU A 690 -33.33 11.61 -10.41
N MET A 691 -33.32 12.49 -9.41
CA MET A 691 -33.09 12.14 -8.02
C MET A 691 -34.42 11.78 -7.36
N ILE A 692 -34.42 10.72 -6.57
CA ILE A 692 -35.56 10.27 -5.78
C ILE A 692 -35.11 10.14 -4.32
N ARG A 693 -35.83 10.81 -3.41
CA ARG A 693 -35.62 10.74 -1.96
C ARG A 693 -36.96 10.53 -1.27
N GLY A 694 -37.16 9.36 -0.67
CA GLY A 694 -38.48 8.98 -0.14
C GLY A 694 -39.57 9.07 -1.21
N LYS A 695 -40.51 10.02 -1.06
CA LYS A 695 -41.58 10.31 -2.03
C LYS A 695 -41.26 11.48 -2.96
N GLU A 696 -40.19 12.23 -2.71
CA GLU A 696 -39.81 13.40 -3.51
C GLU A 696 -39.03 12.96 -4.76
N GLN A 697 -39.32 13.61 -5.88
CA GLN A 697 -38.63 13.41 -7.15
C GLN A 697 -38.23 14.76 -7.73
N GLN A 698 -36.96 14.88 -8.16
CA GLN A 698 -36.41 16.10 -8.72
C GLN A 698 -35.51 15.77 -9.91
N GLU A 699 -35.60 16.55 -10.97
CA GLU A 699 -34.66 16.45 -12.10
C GLU A 699 -33.29 17.03 -11.72
N LEU A 700 -32.23 16.27 -11.97
CA LEU A 700 -30.86 16.68 -11.70
C LEU A 700 -30.28 17.44 -12.88
N LYS A 701 -29.69 18.61 -12.60
CA LYS A 701 -28.88 19.32 -13.59
C LYS A 701 -27.48 18.73 -13.65
N TYR A 702 -26.94 18.58 -14.84
CA TYR A 702 -25.60 18.07 -15.08
C TYR A 702 -24.92 18.78 -16.24
N GLN A 703 -23.60 18.64 -16.31
CA GLN A 703 -22.79 18.98 -17.48
C GLN A 703 -22.30 17.69 -18.13
N TYR A 704 -22.35 17.63 -19.46
CA TYR A 704 -21.82 16.51 -20.23
C TYR A 704 -20.59 16.97 -21.03
N ASN A 705 -19.49 16.25 -20.87
CA ASN A 705 -18.28 16.40 -21.66
C ASN A 705 -18.18 15.22 -22.64
N SER A 706 -18.53 15.46 -23.90
CA SER A 706 -18.53 14.44 -24.95
C SER A 706 -17.13 13.95 -25.34
N LEU A 707 -16.07 14.74 -25.07
CA LEU A 707 -14.71 14.30 -25.33
C LEU A 707 -14.27 13.24 -24.31
N GLN A 708 -14.55 13.49 -23.02
CA GLN A 708 -14.16 12.58 -21.93
C GLN A 708 -15.24 11.56 -21.56
N ASN A 709 -16.36 11.53 -22.29
CA ASN A 709 -17.53 10.71 -21.96
C ASN A 709 -17.94 10.84 -20.48
N GLU A 710 -18.00 12.08 -20.00
CA GLU A 710 -18.15 12.38 -18.58
C GLU A 710 -19.41 13.19 -18.30
N ILE A 711 -20.16 12.80 -17.27
CA ILE A 711 -21.25 13.56 -16.68
C ILE A 711 -20.83 14.06 -15.30
N LEU A 712 -21.04 15.34 -15.02
CA LEU A 712 -20.87 15.91 -13.68
C LEU A 712 -22.18 16.54 -13.20
N THR A 713 -22.73 16.03 -12.10
CA THR A 713 -23.93 16.62 -11.49
C THR A 713 -23.62 17.98 -10.88
N GLN A 714 -24.46 18.97 -11.14
CA GLN A 714 -24.36 20.32 -10.57
C GLN A 714 -25.06 20.45 -9.22
N THR A 715 -26.05 19.60 -8.95
CA THR A 715 -26.82 19.61 -7.70
C THR A 715 -26.11 18.75 -6.64
N LEU A 716 -25.81 19.34 -5.48
CA LEU A 716 -25.38 18.59 -4.30
C LEU A 716 -26.56 17.85 -3.69
N LEU A 717 -26.38 16.56 -3.44
CA LEU A 717 -27.40 15.67 -2.91
C LEU A 717 -27.21 15.60 -1.39
N SER A 718 -28.09 16.20 -0.60
CA SER A 718 -28.04 16.07 0.87
C SER A 718 -28.55 14.70 1.30
N GLY A 719 -27.81 13.98 2.15
CA GLY A 719 -28.20 12.62 2.51
C GLY A 719 -27.68 12.12 3.85
N GLN A 720 -28.62 11.94 4.79
CA GLN A 720 -28.61 10.86 5.79
C GLN A 720 -29.76 9.86 5.57
N GLU A 721 -30.48 10.02 4.46
CA GLU A 721 -31.51 9.10 3.97
C GLU A 721 -31.03 8.46 2.67
N SER A 722 -31.72 7.40 2.23
CA SER A 722 -31.39 6.78 0.95
C SER A 722 -31.71 7.72 -0.21
N ILE A 723 -30.75 7.87 -1.12
CA ILE A 723 -30.86 8.63 -2.36
C ILE A 723 -30.82 7.63 -3.53
N ARG A 724 -31.74 7.78 -4.48
CA ARG A 724 -31.69 7.07 -5.76
C ARG A 724 -31.55 8.05 -6.91
N ILE A 725 -30.65 7.77 -7.83
CA ILE A 725 -30.42 8.54 -9.05
C ILE A 725 -30.80 7.65 -10.22
N LYS A 726 -31.89 7.97 -10.90
CA LYS A 726 -32.49 7.15 -11.96
C LYS A 726 -32.34 7.79 -13.33
N PHE A 727 -31.90 6.99 -14.29
CA PHE A 727 -31.75 7.36 -15.69
C PHE A 727 -33.02 6.95 -16.43
N LEU A 728 -33.78 7.93 -16.96
CA LEU A 728 -35.10 7.63 -17.54
C LEU A 728 -35.03 6.87 -18.86
N SER A 729 -33.96 7.10 -19.63
CA SER A 729 -33.62 6.44 -20.88
C SER A 729 -32.79 5.15 -20.68
N GLY A 730 -32.51 4.78 -19.42
CA GLY A 730 -31.53 3.75 -19.07
C GLY A 730 -30.09 4.27 -19.13
N MET A 731 -29.14 3.44 -18.69
CA MET A 731 -27.71 3.75 -18.76
C MET A 731 -27.11 3.09 -20.01
N GLN A 732 -26.30 3.84 -20.75
CA GLN A 732 -25.63 3.37 -21.98
C GLN A 732 -24.15 3.74 -21.96
N LEU A 733 -23.33 2.90 -22.57
CA LEU A 733 -21.90 3.09 -22.66
C LEU A 733 -21.64 4.06 -23.81
N ALA A 734 -20.87 5.11 -23.57
CA ALA A 734 -20.51 6.05 -24.62
C ALA A 734 -19.57 5.42 -25.65
N GLN A 735 -19.45 6.10 -26.80
CA GLN A 735 -18.43 5.81 -27.80
C GLN A 735 -17.29 6.81 -27.66
N ASN A 736 -16.05 6.37 -27.86
CA ASN A 736 -14.90 7.25 -27.83
C ASN A 736 -14.99 8.28 -28.97
N SER A 737 -14.71 9.54 -28.65
CA SER A 737 -14.54 10.63 -29.63
C SER A 737 -13.20 10.48 -30.36
N VAL A 738 -13.08 9.41 -31.16
CA VAL A 738 -11.83 8.93 -31.77
C VAL A 738 -11.12 10.03 -32.56
N LYS A 739 -11.87 10.80 -33.35
CA LYS A 739 -11.31 11.86 -34.21
C LYS A 739 -10.69 12.97 -33.38
N GLU A 740 -11.38 13.42 -32.35
CA GLU A 740 -10.94 14.49 -31.45
C GLU A 740 -9.74 14.05 -30.61
N PHE A 741 -9.72 12.81 -30.12
CA PHE A 741 -8.56 12.26 -29.43
C PHE A 741 -7.34 12.19 -30.34
N CYS A 742 -7.49 11.66 -31.57
CA CYS A 742 -6.37 11.60 -32.51
C CYS A 742 -5.90 13.00 -32.90
N PHE A 743 -6.80 13.97 -33.05
CA PHE A 743 -6.45 15.38 -33.27
C PHE A 743 -5.58 15.91 -32.13
N GLN A 744 -5.95 15.71 -30.87
CA GLN A 744 -5.15 16.15 -29.71
C GLN A 744 -3.76 15.49 -29.65
N ILE A 745 -3.63 14.26 -30.13
CA ILE A 745 -2.34 13.57 -30.25
C ILE A 745 -1.47 14.22 -31.34
N LEU A 746 -2.05 14.51 -32.51
CA LEU A 746 -1.35 15.15 -33.63
C LEU A 746 -1.00 16.61 -33.32
N ASP A 747 -1.89 17.34 -32.67
CA ASP A 747 -1.71 18.75 -32.33
C ASP A 747 -0.46 18.96 -31.48
N ARG A 748 -0.29 18.13 -30.43
CA ARG A 748 0.89 18.18 -29.55
C ARG A 748 2.18 17.62 -30.18
N ALA A 749 2.09 16.75 -31.19
CA ALA A 749 3.27 16.11 -31.76
C ALA A 749 4.15 17.13 -32.50
N GLU A 750 5.47 17.08 -32.32
CA GLU A 750 6.43 17.97 -32.98
C GLU A 750 6.92 17.36 -34.29
N ILE A 751 5.98 17.16 -35.22
CA ILE A 751 6.25 16.67 -36.58
C ILE A 751 5.79 17.69 -37.62
N ASP A 752 6.24 17.50 -38.86
CA ASP A 752 5.84 18.31 -40.02
C ASP A 752 4.31 18.41 -40.18
N PHE A 753 3.81 19.64 -40.41
CA PHE A 753 2.38 19.93 -40.50
C PHE A 753 1.69 19.16 -41.63
N TYR A 754 2.35 19.00 -42.79
CA TYR A 754 1.76 18.26 -43.91
C TYR A 754 1.53 16.79 -43.53
N LYS A 755 2.42 16.18 -42.75
CA LYS A 755 2.18 14.83 -42.18
C LYS A 755 1.00 14.82 -41.22
N LYS A 756 0.84 15.83 -40.35
CA LYS A 756 -0.32 15.93 -39.45
C LYS A 756 -1.62 15.99 -40.25
N ASP A 757 -1.66 16.86 -41.26
CA ASP A 757 -2.82 17.04 -42.13
C ASP A 757 -3.19 15.75 -42.86
N LEU A 758 -2.19 15.06 -43.45
CA LEU A 758 -2.40 13.76 -44.10
C LEU A 758 -2.99 12.72 -43.16
N ILE A 759 -2.37 12.54 -41.98
CA ILE A 759 -2.81 11.54 -41.02
C ILE A 759 -4.22 11.84 -40.53
N TYR A 760 -4.52 13.12 -40.24
CA TYR A 760 -5.84 13.52 -39.80
C TYR A 760 -6.89 13.37 -40.89
N ASP A 761 -6.55 13.64 -42.15
CA ASP A 761 -7.44 13.43 -43.31
C ASP A 761 -7.82 11.94 -43.44
N TRP A 762 -6.86 11.03 -43.29
CA TRP A 762 -7.13 9.59 -43.27
C TRP A 762 -8.04 9.20 -42.10
N ILE A 763 -7.78 9.69 -40.88
CA ILE A 763 -8.64 9.43 -39.71
C ILE A 763 -10.08 9.90 -39.95
N GLN A 764 -10.27 10.95 -40.74
CA GLN A 764 -11.61 11.47 -41.03
C GLN A 764 -12.38 10.65 -42.07
N LYS A 765 -11.69 10.06 -43.06
CA LYS A 765 -12.29 9.51 -44.28
C LYS A 765 -12.18 7.99 -44.43
N ASP A 766 -11.18 7.37 -43.84
CA ASP A 766 -10.82 5.98 -44.12
C ASP A 766 -11.21 5.01 -42.99
N THR A 767 -11.13 3.70 -43.24
CA THR A 767 -11.32 2.66 -42.22
C THR A 767 -10.10 2.58 -41.30
N VAL A 768 -10.27 2.03 -40.09
CA VAL A 768 -9.17 1.87 -39.11
C VAL A 768 -7.98 1.13 -39.72
N GLU A 769 -8.21 0.04 -40.45
CA GLU A 769 -7.17 -0.76 -41.10
C GLU A 769 -6.41 0.05 -42.17
N SER A 770 -7.14 0.82 -42.97
CA SER A 770 -6.55 1.69 -43.99
C SER A 770 -5.69 2.78 -43.35
N VAL A 771 -6.21 3.48 -42.33
CA VAL A 771 -5.47 4.51 -41.57
C VAL A 771 -4.17 3.95 -41.01
N LEU A 772 -4.23 2.80 -40.32
CA LEU A 772 -3.05 2.18 -39.72
C LEU A 772 -2.01 1.79 -40.78
N SER A 773 -2.44 1.23 -41.91
CA SER A 773 -1.53 0.86 -43.00
C SER A 773 -0.90 2.09 -43.68
N SER A 774 -1.66 3.17 -43.84
CA SER A 774 -1.18 4.41 -44.46
C SER A 774 -0.14 5.10 -43.58
N ILE A 775 -0.37 5.22 -42.26
CA ILE A 775 0.60 5.84 -41.35
C ILE A 775 1.94 5.10 -41.34
N GLN A 776 1.94 3.77 -41.47
CA GLN A 776 3.17 2.96 -41.51
C GLN A 776 4.08 3.31 -42.70
N THR A 777 3.55 3.93 -43.75
CA THR A 777 4.32 4.38 -44.92
C THR A 777 5.00 5.73 -44.70
N LEU A 778 4.61 6.47 -43.65
CA LEU A 778 5.17 7.78 -43.33
C LEU A 778 6.35 7.66 -42.36
N PRO A 779 7.39 8.50 -42.51
CA PRO A 779 8.46 8.61 -41.52
C PRO A 779 7.96 9.43 -40.33
N VAL A 780 7.29 8.77 -39.38
CA VAL A 780 6.81 9.33 -38.11
C VAL A 780 7.35 8.54 -36.91
N PRO A 781 7.45 9.14 -35.71
CA PRO A 781 7.85 8.42 -34.50
C PRO A 781 6.95 7.20 -34.23
N ALA A 782 7.55 6.09 -33.79
CA ALA A 782 6.81 4.87 -33.46
C ALA A 782 5.78 5.10 -32.34
N GLU A 783 6.11 5.97 -31.38
CA GLU A 783 5.21 6.37 -30.29
C GLU A 783 4.00 7.16 -30.79
N LEU A 784 4.14 7.96 -31.86
CA LEU A 784 3.03 8.68 -32.45
C LEU A 784 2.06 7.72 -33.16
N PHE A 785 2.59 6.82 -33.99
CA PHE A 785 1.79 5.75 -34.60
C PHE A 785 1.08 4.91 -33.53
N GLY A 786 1.79 4.56 -32.47
CA GLY A 786 1.26 3.79 -31.36
C GLY A 786 0.14 4.50 -30.60
N ALA A 787 0.29 5.80 -30.30
CA ALA A 787 -0.72 6.60 -29.63
C ALA A 787 -2.01 6.73 -30.45
N ILE A 788 -1.88 6.92 -31.78
CA ILE A 788 -3.05 6.92 -32.68
C ILE A 788 -3.70 5.53 -32.73
N SER A 789 -2.87 4.47 -32.82
CA SER A 789 -3.33 3.08 -32.83
C SER A 789 -4.10 2.72 -31.56
N GLU A 790 -3.63 3.17 -30.39
CA GLU A 790 -4.32 2.98 -29.11
C GLU A 790 -5.75 3.49 -29.18
N VAL A 791 -5.95 4.73 -29.62
CA VAL A 791 -7.28 5.36 -29.68
C VAL A 791 -8.18 4.66 -30.69
N LEU A 792 -7.67 4.39 -31.90
CA LEU A 792 -8.43 3.73 -32.96
C LEU A 792 -8.90 2.33 -32.56
N LEU A 793 -8.10 1.63 -31.74
CA LEU A 793 -8.37 0.25 -31.32
C LEU A 793 -8.97 0.17 -29.91
N ALA A 794 -9.17 1.28 -29.19
CA ALA A 794 -9.59 1.27 -27.79
C ALA A 794 -10.93 0.55 -27.56
N GLN A 795 -11.94 0.80 -28.39
CA GLN A 795 -13.19 0.03 -28.41
C GLN A 795 -13.22 -0.88 -29.63
N ASN A 796 -13.75 -2.11 -29.48
CA ASN A 796 -14.01 -2.95 -30.64
C ASN A 796 -15.11 -2.29 -31.47
N GLY A 797 -14.80 -1.87 -32.70
CA GLY A 797 -15.74 -1.24 -33.63
C GLY A 797 -16.80 -2.20 -34.20
N LYS A 798 -17.52 -2.93 -33.35
CA LYS A 798 -18.56 -3.88 -33.81
C LYS A 798 -19.91 -3.24 -34.13
N ASP A 799 -20.07 -1.93 -34.05
CA ASP A 799 -21.34 -1.25 -34.39
C ASP A 799 -21.25 -0.16 -35.48
N THR A 800 -20.16 -0.06 -36.24
CA THR A 800 -20.06 0.92 -37.36
C THR A 800 -20.04 0.32 -38.76
N TYR A 801 -20.21 -0.99 -38.93
CA TYR A 801 -20.32 -1.61 -40.26
C TYR A 801 -21.44 -2.65 -40.33
N LYS A 802 -22.68 -2.17 -40.21
CA LYS A 802 -23.83 -2.80 -40.87
C LYS A 802 -24.54 -1.74 -41.73
N ASN A 803 -24.05 -1.70 -42.98
CA ASN A 803 -24.64 -1.32 -44.25
C ASN A 803 -25.98 -0.56 -44.27
N GLU A 804 -25.94 0.54 -45.05
CA GLU A 804 -26.84 0.91 -46.16
C GLU A 804 -28.34 0.63 -46.02
#